data_AF-A0A4Z2BHX5-F1
#
_entry.id   AF-A0A4Z2BHX5-F1
#
_cell.length_a   1.000
_cell.length_b   1.000
_cell.length_c   1.000
_cell.angle_alpha   90.00
_cell.angle_beta   90.00
_cell.angle_gamma   90.00
#
_symmetry.space_group_name_H-M   'P 1'
#
loop_
_entity.id
_entity.type
_entity.pdbx_description
1 polymer ?
#
loop_
_entity_poly.entity_id
_entity_poly.type
_entity_poly.pdbx_seq_one_letter_code
_entity_poly.pdbx_strand_id
1 'polypeptide(L)'
;MAAVLLAREGEYAKKNEFSFTRVEKESVFLLDDKRISEINMVSGRTKKKIPKIHPFLNRVVTMASSHNGVWLCGLLVSGELFLWNRDKDLLKTAPAVPEILQLVAALQGNATRLSLQVSGDGLRVLVVAVTGQVFLWECMSIQDLAGVRDGVVRGRWSHVHPLEDSILPSAQDKEASQHTIFVKTEDMGDSCLSAFVFTTGVKLIITCLKIVWEEAPVSSEGYNIEWVTKTYTMSCLTPPCKPVRSRGALVPAFSPDGRLLAVVLNQRQPKATQMLFVSTQNFVSVSSGLGGCGSKKLEIPSKYIRSYWVGSVCWSPDSLFLACVLKRGSLLMVSRLTGLLTLTSSGCSVDFGPAQFLPLHPLVTYRPHLSPGKGEASLSSSSQSVRDVLRQRYSVTWHPRLLYLIVSDGYMATVMRVLGKPSAALLLKDLLKNTTQDLEKASGKLEKSQGGVTAWLNSVSCLSFGRSLEEFKPNPTDSVLSTNTEGSNLPPFLQEQGTLNATKELLEKVQTFLEDDSDVDGPPAGSHLADGGRLEFASMFDTVHALDTQTDAAFFASPDFEKECVKTPGIHRELGRIQSKLLTAWAFAMSLGNTVENRPLLLKHNLCCMLRFAALLQLIPGSVVHAGKKKISVQACLLRLLKALLIFLPWDGIHSDGPHCLGLLVSFSQQLIRLLLTPKPGSLQTGQCILSSCSLSTVLLILQEVSDSLDHAYSLQQRVVWLSAGKDSQPHLCTLDMHHVPQLQDRKEEKTSVTREAQPLPHRPSSRLLGVWQWVYRVTQEYVEELRNLKDCEGWEEEQHQLTGIMSQIQVAIQATGATLEEGPVLLTCPGEQLYLFGSYLKSDKAWRSQICEENLKCSDRRVFKDTQLCLALLYSLLSQYRLRDAQEFGDHMSRLILRKGRTPEEPPELRLVPLPLVASGSSQ
;
A
#
# COMPACT_ATOMS: atom_id res chain seq x y z
N MET A 1 -17.61 11.94 17.93
CA MET A 1 -17.39 10.74 18.78
C MET A 1 -18.22 10.87 20.03
N ALA A 2 -18.91 9.81 20.46
CA ALA A 2 -19.58 9.78 21.76
C ALA A 2 -18.64 9.17 22.80
N ALA A 3 -18.47 9.80 23.95
CA ALA A 3 -17.58 9.33 25.02
C ALA A 3 -18.36 8.80 26.23
N VAL A 4 -17.86 7.70 26.80
CA VAL A 4 -18.28 7.16 28.10
C VAL A 4 -17.03 7.01 28.96
N LEU A 5 -17.08 7.56 30.19
CA LEU A 5 -15.99 7.45 31.15
C LEU A 5 -16.11 6.11 31.89
N LEU A 6 -15.05 5.29 31.87
CA LEU A 6 -15.01 4.04 32.62
C LEU A 6 -13.97 4.13 33.74
N ALA A 7 -14.50 4.11 34.96
CA ALA A 7 -13.82 3.86 36.23
C ALA A 7 -12.63 4.76 36.61
N ARG A 8 -12.46 4.90 37.93
CA ARG A 8 -11.32 5.52 38.59
C ARG A 8 -10.65 4.37 39.34
N GLU A 9 -9.57 3.80 38.80
CA GLU A 9 -8.83 2.78 39.57
C GLU A 9 -8.09 3.46 40.73
N GLY A 10 -8.34 2.98 41.95
CA GLY A 10 -7.66 3.43 43.16
C GLY A 10 -6.29 2.77 43.41
N GLU A 11 -5.76 1.95 42.50
CA GLU A 11 -4.55 1.16 42.76
C GLU A 11 -3.58 1.13 41.57
N TYR A 12 -2.32 1.49 41.85
CA TYR A 12 -1.22 1.66 40.91
C TYR A 12 -0.92 0.40 40.07
N ALA A 13 -1.06 0.48 38.75
CA ALA A 13 -0.77 -0.61 37.81
C ALA A 13 0.22 -0.19 36.70
N LYS A 14 1.08 -1.13 36.29
CA LYS A 14 2.06 -0.95 35.21
C LYS A 14 1.37 -1.26 33.87
N LYS A 15 1.95 -0.70 32.80
CA LYS A 15 1.68 -0.96 31.37
C LYS A 15 0.24 -1.41 30.99
N ASN A 16 -0.73 -0.51 30.94
CA ASN A 16 -2.09 -0.85 30.55
C ASN A 16 -2.22 -1.10 29.03
N GLU A 17 -2.22 -2.35 28.58
CA GLU A 17 -2.76 -2.75 27.27
C GLU A 17 -4.20 -3.21 27.46
N PHE A 18 -5.16 -2.49 26.88
CA PHE A 18 -6.55 -2.93 26.84
C PHE A 18 -6.72 -3.91 25.69
N SER A 19 -7.45 -4.99 25.90
CA SER A 19 -7.84 -5.92 24.85
C SER A 19 -9.32 -6.27 24.97
N PHE A 20 -10.01 -6.29 23.84
CA PHE A 20 -11.40 -6.74 23.76
C PHE A 20 -11.45 -8.25 23.53
N THR A 21 -12.47 -8.93 24.04
CA THR A 21 -12.86 -10.31 23.65
C THR A 21 -14.17 -10.30 22.91
N ARG A 22 -14.33 -11.11 21.86
CA ARG A 22 -15.53 -11.02 21.02
C ARG A 22 -15.77 -12.17 20.05
N VAL A 23 -15.91 -13.40 20.52
CA VAL A 23 -16.69 -14.37 19.72
C VAL A 23 -17.98 -14.74 20.44
N GLU A 24 -17.96 -14.94 21.76
CA GLU A 24 -19.15 -15.36 22.51
C GLU A 24 -19.46 -14.46 23.73
N LYS A 25 -18.43 -13.87 24.36
CA LYS A 25 -18.59 -12.92 25.48
C LYS A 25 -17.78 -11.65 25.28
N GLU A 26 -18.49 -10.53 25.22
CA GLU A 26 -17.85 -9.21 25.13
C GLU A 26 -17.41 -8.71 26.49
N SER A 27 -16.11 -8.74 26.72
CA SER A 27 -15.49 -8.10 27.88
C SER A 27 -14.18 -7.42 27.51
N VAL A 28 -13.78 -6.50 28.37
CA VAL A 28 -12.55 -5.72 28.22
C VAL A 28 -11.58 -6.16 29.28
N PHE A 29 -10.41 -6.61 28.85
CA PHE A 29 -9.34 -7.00 29.75
C PHE A 29 -8.29 -5.91 29.79
N LEU A 30 -7.91 -5.57 31.01
CA LEU A 30 -6.72 -4.79 31.31
C LEU A 30 -5.56 -5.77 31.48
N LEU A 31 -4.54 -5.62 30.64
CA LEU A 31 -3.31 -6.40 30.69
C LEU A 31 -2.17 -5.51 31.19
N ASP A 32 -1.46 -6.00 32.19
CA ASP A 32 -0.15 -5.52 32.66
C ASP A 32 0.86 -6.66 32.49
N ASP A 33 2.16 -6.38 32.55
CA ASP A 33 3.25 -7.35 32.45
C ASP A 33 3.07 -8.53 33.45
N LYS A 34 2.35 -8.32 34.57
CA LYS A 34 2.12 -9.32 35.62
C LYS A 34 0.69 -9.39 36.15
N ARG A 35 -0.26 -8.66 35.56
CA ARG A 35 -1.66 -8.63 36.04
C ARG A 35 -2.62 -8.68 34.87
N ILE A 36 -3.77 -9.30 35.11
CA ILE A 36 -4.90 -9.28 34.19
C ILE A 36 -6.17 -9.04 35.00
N SER A 37 -6.96 -8.06 34.59
CA SER A 37 -8.24 -7.72 35.22
C SER A 37 -9.32 -7.64 34.14
N GLU A 38 -10.48 -8.24 34.38
CA GLU A 38 -11.65 -8.07 33.51
C GLU A 38 -12.46 -6.86 33.98
N ILE A 39 -12.72 -5.91 33.09
CA ILE A 39 -13.51 -4.71 33.34
C ILE A 39 -14.93 -4.94 32.86
N ASN A 40 -15.89 -4.75 33.77
CA ASN A 40 -17.29 -4.66 33.41
C ASN A 40 -17.59 -3.26 32.86
N MET A 41 -17.97 -3.18 31.58
CA MET A 41 -18.22 -1.92 30.88
C MET A 41 -19.47 -1.17 31.37
N VAL A 42 -20.41 -1.84 32.04
CA VAL A 42 -21.64 -1.23 32.56
C VAL A 42 -21.43 -0.65 33.94
N SER A 43 -20.78 -1.41 34.84
CA SER A 43 -20.59 -1.00 36.23
C SER A 43 -19.24 -0.33 36.50
N GLY A 44 -18.30 -0.40 35.56
CA GLY A 44 -16.90 0.03 35.75
C GLY A 44 -16.12 -0.83 36.75
N ARG A 45 -16.73 -1.87 37.34
CA ARG A 45 -16.06 -2.74 38.33
C ARG A 45 -15.07 -3.69 37.64
N THR A 46 -13.94 -3.92 38.29
CA THR A 46 -12.90 -4.84 37.81
C THR A 46 -12.95 -6.16 38.58
N LYS A 47 -13.01 -7.29 37.88
CA LYS A 47 -12.70 -8.59 38.50
C LYS A 47 -11.19 -8.74 38.56
N LYS A 48 -10.64 -8.69 39.78
CA LYS A 48 -9.19 -8.63 40.03
C LYS A 48 -8.44 -9.95 39.81
N LYS A 49 -9.11 -11.11 39.78
CA LYS A 49 -8.44 -12.43 39.67
C LYS A 49 -9.16 -13.35 38.68
N ILE A 50 -8.40 -13.88 37.72
CA ILE A 50 -8.80 -14.99 36.85
C ILE A 50 -8.08 -16.24 37.37
N PRO A 51 -8.77 -17.17 38.06
CA PRO A 51 -8.12 -18.26 38.80
C PRO A 51 -7.18 -19.13 37.97
N LYS A 52 -7.50 -19.39 36.69
CA LYS A 52 -6.70 -20.25 35.81
C LYS A 52 -5.34 -19.65 35.43
N ILE A 53 -5.27 -18.33 35.25
CA ILE A 53 -4.06 -17.65 34.77
C ILE A 53 -3.21 -17.14 35.93
N HIS A 54 -3.85 -16.81 37.06
CA HIS A 54 -3.17 -16.22 38.22
C HIS A 54 -1.89 -16.96 38.68
N PRO A 55 -1.82 -18.31 38.67
CA PRO A 55 -0.59 -19.04 39.02
C PRO A 55 0.60 -18.74 38.09
N PHE A 56 0.33 -18.41 36.84
CA PHE A 56 1.35 -18.16 35.81
C PHE A 56 1.88 -16.72 35.85
N LEU A 57 1.03 -15.74 36.20
CA LEU A 57 1.32 -14.30 36.10
C LEU A 57 2.62 -13.87 36.81
N ASN A 58 2.96 -14.48 37.94
CA ASN A 58 4.18 -14.17 38.68
C ASN A 58 5.46 -14.59 37.93
N ARG A 59 5.34 -15.57 37.02
CA ARG A 59 6.42 -16.17 36.23
C ARG A 59 6.40 -15.71 34.77
N VAL A 60 5.53 -14.77 34.40
CA VAL A 60 5.45 -14.23 33.04
C VAL A 60 6.60 -13.27 32.76
N VAL A 61 7.21 -13.43 31.59
CA VAL A 61 8.18 -12.49 31.01
C VAL A 61 7.44 -11.46 30.15
N THR A 62 6.56 -11.92 29.27
CA THR A 62 5.74 -11.08 28.40
C THR A 62 4.43 -11.78 28.05
N MET A 63 3.37 -11.00 27.83
CA MET A 63 2.04 -11.47 27.40
C MET A 63 1.58 -10.68 26.18
N ALA A 64 0.74 -11.30 25.37
CA ALA A 64 0.12 -10.66 24.22
C ALA A 64 -1.23 -11.29 23.88
N SER A 65 -2.13 -10.47 23.34
CA SER A 65 -3.43 -10.92 22.83
C SER A 65 -3.37 -11.17 21.33
N SER A 66 -4.18 -12.11 20.84
CA SER A 66 -4.43 -12.23 19.41
C SER A 66 -5.15 -10.99 18.90
N HIS A 67 -5.01 -10.69 17.60
CA HIS A 67 -5.61 -9.50 16.98
C HIS A 67 -7.16 -9.49 17.07
N ASN A 68 -7.77 -10.68 17.07
CA ASN A 68 -9.22 -10.86 17.21
C ASN A 68 -9.68 -10.90 18.68
N GLY A 69 -8.74 -10.88 19.63
CA GLY A 69 -9.02 -10.86 21.06
C GLY A 69 -9.34 -12.22 21.70
N VAL A 70 -9.42 -13.32 20.94
CA VAL A 70 -9.85 -14.64 21.42
C VAL A 70 -8.80 -15.33 22.29
N TRP A 71 -7.52 -15.20 21.94
CA TRP A 71 -6.42 -15.89 22.60
C TRP A 71 -5.55 -14.90 23.36
N LEU A 72 -5.16 -15.27 24.57
CA LEU A 72 -4.06 -14.65 25.31
C LEU A 72 -2.89 -15.63 25.37
N CYS A 73 -1.72 -15.21 24.94
CA CYS A 73 -0.50 -15.98 25.07
C CYS A 73 0.45 -15.30 26.06
N GLY A 74 1.22 -16.09 26.81
CA GLY A 74 2.33 -15.56 27.59
C GLY A 74 3.53 -16.51 27.62
N LEU A 75 4.71 -15.90 27.66
CA LEU A 75 6.00 -16.57 27.76
C LEU A 75 6.44 -16.58 29.23
N LEU A 76 6.73 -17.75 29.77
CA LEU A 76 7.16 -17.94 31.16
C LEU A 76 8.68 -17.82 31.30
N VAL A 77 9.15 -17.58 32.52
CA VAL A 77 10.59 -17.59 32.86
C VAL A 77 11.22 -18.97 32.61
N SER A 78 10.43 -20.04 32.62
CA SER A 78 10.85 -21.40 32.20
C SER A 78 10.97 -21.56 30.68
N GLY A 79 10.71 -20.51 29.88
CA GLY A 79 10.69 -20.59 28.42
C GLY A 79 9.42 -21.26 27.85
N GLU A 80 8.55 -21.80 28.69
CA GLU A 80 7.29 -22.42 28.28
C GLU A 80 6.28 -21.35 27.86
N LEU A 81 5.39 -21.71 26.93
CA LEU A 81 4.26 -20.87 26.57
C LEU A 81 3.00 -21.33 27.29
N PHE A 82 2.15 -20.38 27.68
CA PHE A 82 0.75 -20.66 27.93
C PHE A 82 -0.13 -19.96 26.89
N LEU A 83 -1.25 -20.59 26.56
CA LEU A 83 -2.26 -20.14 25.61
C LEU A 83 -3.62 -20.29 26.28
N TRP A 84 -4.28 -19.17 26.53
CA TRP A 84 -5.61 -19.14 27.15
C TRP A 84 -6.64 -18.66 26.13
N ASN A 85 -7.62 -19.51 25.82
CA ASN A 85 -8.79 -19.15 25.05
C ASN A 85 -9.80 -18.47 25.99
N ARG A 86 -10.11 -17.21 25.71
CA ARG A 86 -10.92 -16.37 26.60
C ARG A 86 -12.41 -16.69 26.53
N ASP A 87 -12.91 -17.03 25.34
CA ASP A 87 -14.32 -17.35 25.14
C ASP A 87 -14.66 -18.71 25.80
N LYS A 88 -13.80 -19.71 25.61
CA LYS A 88 -13.99 -21.07 26.14
C LYS A 88 -13.42 -21.28 27.55
N ASP A 89 -12.68 -20.30 28.06
CA ASP A 89 -11.91 -20.39 29.30
C ASP A 89 -11.00 -21.64 29.35
N LEU A 90 -10.27 -21.92 28.25
CA LEU A 90 -9.40 -23.10 28.14
C LEU A 90 -7.94 -22.71 28.20
N LEU A 91 -7.17 -23.33 29.09
CA LEU A 91 -5.73 -23.08 29.25
C LEU A 91 -4.91 -24.25 28.68
N LYS A 92 -4.02 -23.91 27.76
CA LYS A 92 -3.05 -24.82 27.16
C LYS A 92 -1.64 -24.38 27.47
N THR A 93 -0.71 -25.33 27.61
CA THR A 93 0.72 -25.03 27.76
C THR A 93 1.53 -25.71 26.67
N ALA A 94 2.62 -25.10 26.23
CA ALA A 94 3.54 -25.68 25.26
C ALA A 94 4.97 -25.70 25.84
N PRO A 95 5.70 -26.81 25.65
CA PRO A 95 7.04 -26.97 26.21
C PRO A 95 8.05 -26.01 25.59
N ALA A 96 9.06 -25.64 26.38
CA ALA A 96 10.16 -24.79 25.97
C ALA A 96 11.22 -25.57 25.16
N VAL A 97 12.00 -24.85 24.36
CA VAL A 97 13.26 -25.34 23.77
C VAL A 97 14.47 -24.62 24.39
N PRO A 98 15.66 -25.25 24.43
CA PRO A 98 16.85 -24.68 25.08
C PRO A 98 17.22 -23.27 24.60
N GLU A 99 17.00 -22.97 23.32
CA GLU A 99 17.31 -21.68 22.70
C GLU A 99 16.44 -20.55 23.29
N ILE A 100 15.17 -20.83 23.58
CA ILE A 100 14.25 -19.87 24.21
C ILE A 100 14.61 -19.67 25.67
N LEU A 101 15.00 -20.73 26.37
CA LEU A 101 15.52 -20.63 27.73
C LEU A 101 16.76 -19.73 27.81
N GLN A 102 17.68 -19.86 26.86
CA GLN A 102 18.86 -18.99 26.74
C GLN A 102 18.45 -17.54 26.43
N LEU A 103 17.50 -17.34 25.52
CA LEU A 103 16.96 -16.02 25.20
C LEU A 103 16.35 -15.34 26.45
N VAL A 104 15.54 -16.08 27.21
CA VAL A 104 14.90 -15.60 28.44
C VAL A 104 15.93 -15.30 29.53
N ALA A 105 16.95 -16.15 29.69
CA ALA A 105 18.03 -15.93 30.63
C ALA A 105 18.83 -14.67 30.28
N ALA A 106 19.10 -14.41 29.00
CA ALA A 106 19.79 -13.21 28.54
C ALA A 106 19.04 -11.91 28.86
N LEU A 107 17.70 -11.93 28.93
CA LEU A 107 16.88 -10.78 29.33
C LEU A 107 16.98 -10.43 30.80
N GLN A 108 17.32 -11.40 31.67
CA GLN A 108 17.48 -11.11 33.10
C GLN A 108 18.76 -10.30 33.38
N GLY A 109 19.76 -10.40 32.50
CA GLY A 109 21.00 -9.61 32.53
C GLY A 109 20.99 -8.33 31.69
N ASN A 110 20.25 -8.31 30.56
CA ASN A 110 20.23 -7.21 29.60
C ASN A 110 18.82 -6.60 29.42
N ALA A 111 18.73 -5.30 29.15
CA ALA A 111 17.46 -4.61 28.88
C ALA A 111 16.90 -4.86 27.47
N THR A 112 17.14 -6.04 26.90
CA THR A 112 16.58 -6.49 25.61
C THR A 112 15.07 -6.67 25.75
N ARG A 113 14.32 -6.33 24.70
CA ARG A 113 12.86 -6.42 24.67
C ARG A 113 12.45 -7.60 23.81
N LEU A 114 11.58 -8.45 24.36
CA LEU A 114 10.85 -9.45 23.59
C LEU A 114 9.45 -8.91 23.27
N SER A 115 8.99 -9.26 22.08
CA SER A 115 7.59 -9.18 21.69
C SER A 115 7.07 -10.60 21.48
N LEU A 116 5.84 -10.83 21.91
CA LEU A 116 5.12 -12.08 21.72
C LEU A 116 3.90 -11.75 20.86
N GLN A 117 3.58 -12.58 19.88
CA GLN A 117 2.36 -12.45 19.10
C GLN A 117 1.76 -13.82 18.85
N VAL A 118 0.43 -13.93 18.98
CA VAL A 118 -0.32 -15.15 18.72
C VAL A 118 -1.29 -14.93 17.56
N SER A 119 -1.46 -15.97 16.72
CA SER A 119 -2.40 -15.97 15.60
C SER A 119 -3.85 -15.94 16.10
N GLY A 120 -4.78 -15.51 15.23
CA GLY A 120 -6.20 -15.40 15.59
C GLY A 120 -6.85 -16.74 15.98
N ASP A 121 -6.34 -17.84 15.43
CA ASP A 121 -6.78 -19.21 15.71
C ASP A 121 -5.99 -19.88 16.84
N GLY A 122 -4.93 -19.26 17.35
CA GLY A 122 -4.06 -19.80 18.39
C GLY A 122 -3.11 -20.91 17.91
N LEU A 123 -3.10 -21.24 16.62
CA LEU A 123 -2.27 -22.31 16.06
C LEU A 123 -0.79 -21.92 15.97
N ARG A 124 -0.48 -20.63 15.96
CA ARG A 124 0.88 -20.12 15.75
C ARG A 124 1.22 -19.03 16.77
N VAL A 125 2.45 -19.07 17.25
CA VAL A 125 3.01 -18.06 18.16
C VAL A 125 4.38 -17.64 17.66
N LEU A 126 4.60 -16.33 17.55
CA LEU A 126 5.89 -15.76 17.18
C LEU A 126 6.50 -15.05 18.40
N VAL A 127 7.74 -15.43 18.75
CA VAL A 127 8.57 -14.77 19.75
C VAL A 127 9.67 -14.03 19.02
N VAL A 128 9.72 -12.71 19.16
CA VAL A 128 10.69 -11.86 18.46
C VAL A 128 11.47 -11.05 19.47
N ALA A 129 12.80 -11.16 19.41
CA ALA A 129 13.69 -10.23 20.09
C ALA A 129 13.92 -9.02 19.20
N VAL A 130 13.92 -7.80 19.77
CA VAL A 130 14.19 -6.59 18.99
C VAL A 130 15.50 -6.68 18.21
N THR A 131 16.51 -7.42 18.70
CA THR A 131 17.80 -7.68 18.04
C THR A 131 17.75 -8.62 16.84
N GLY A 132 16.56 -9.09 16.44
CA GLY A 132 16.36 -9.87 15.21
C GLY A 132 16.33 -11.39 15.37
N GLN A 133 16.39 -11.92 16.59
CA GLN A 133 16.14 -13.35 16.83
C GLN A 133 14.64 -13.61 16.79
N VAL A 134 14.19 -14.56 15.96
CA VAL A 134 12.78 -14.85 15.70
C VAL A 134 12.53 -16.35 15.86
N PHE A 135 11.64 -16.73 16.78
CA PHE A 135 11.22 -18.10 17.02
C PHE A 135 9.74 -18.26 16.70
N LEU A 136 9.40 -19.24 15.87
CA LEU A 136 8.04 -19.59 15.49
C LEU A 136 7.67 -20.93 16.14
N TRP A 137 6.57 -20.93 16.88
CA TRP A 137 5.90 -22.14 17.35
C TRP A 137 4.65 -22.40 16.53
N GLU A 138 4.51 -23.63 16.05
CA GLU A 138 3.34 -24.10 15.32
C GLU A 138 2.72 -25.31 16.03
N CYS A 139 1.41 -25.29 16.21
CA CYS A 139 0.67 -26.43 16.73
C CYS A 139 0.65 -27.57 15.70
N MET A 140 1.01 -28.79 16.13
CA MET A 140 1.05 -29.97 15.24
C MET A 140 -0.33 -30.62 15.05
N SER A 141 -1.28 -30.36 15.96
CA SER A 141 -2.61 -30.98 15.97
C SER A 141 -3.66 -29.97 16.38
N ILE A 142 -4.54 -29.61 15.44
CA ILE A 142 -5.69 -28.71 15.71
C ILE A 142 -6.60 -29.32 16.79
N GLN A 143 -6.68 -30.66 16.88
CA GLN A 143 -7.48 -31.36 17.89
C GLN A 143 -6.94 -31.14 19.32
N ASP A 144 -5.63 -30.96 19.49
CA ASP A 144 -5.02 -30.72 20.81
C ASP A 144 -5.42 -29.33 21.36
N LEU A 145 -5.53 -28.34 20.47
CA LEU A 145 -6.04 -27.00 20.80
C LEU A 145 -7.55 -26.98 21.00
N ALA A 146 -8.30 -27.70 20.16
CA ALA A 146 -9.77 -27.75 20.18
C ALA A 146 -10.34 -28.63 21.32
N GLY A 147 -9.51 -29.45 21.95
CA GLY A 147 -9.91 -30.34 23.04
C GLY A 147 -10.47 -29.57 24.25
N VAL A 148 -11.52 -30.14 24.85
CA VAL A 148 -12.34 -29.55 25.93
C VAL A 148 -11.63 -29.46 27.29
N ARG A 149 -10.45 -30.07 27.45
CA ARG A 149 -9.70 -30.08 28.71
C ARG A 149 -8.44 -29.22 28.63
N ASP A 150 -8.09 -28.60 29.75
CA ASP A 150 -6.78 -27.97 29.93
C ASP A 150 -5.66 -29.01 29.78
N GLY A 151 -4.49 -28.60 29.30
CA GLY A 151 -3.37 -29.53 29.13
C GLY A 151 -2.23 -29.04 28.24
N VAL A 152 -1.25 -29.92 28.05
CA VAL A 152 -0.07 -29.65 27.23
C VAL A 152 -0.39 -29.88 25.75
N VAL A 153 -0.01 -28.94 24.90
CA VAL A 153 -0.16 -29.01 23.45
C VAL A 153 1.19 -29.32 22.82
N ARG A 154 1.19 -30.27 21.88
CA ARG A 154 2.37 -30.58 21.07
C ARG A 154 2.49 -29.57 19.93
N GLY A 155 3.67 -28.98 19.81
CA GLY A 155 3.99 -28.06 18.73
C GLY A 155 5.44 -28.16 18.30
N ARG A 156 5.73 -27.62 17.12
CA ARG A 156 7.06 -27.55 16.52
C ARG A 156 7.61 -26.14 16.71
N TRP A 157 8.79 -26.05 17.31
CA TRP A 157 9.57 -24.82 17.34
C TRP A 157 10.50 -24.77 16.13
N SER A 158 10.56 -23.59 15.51
CA SER A 158 11.48 -23.30 14.41
C SER A 158 12.16 -21.95 14.67
N HIS A 159 13.46 -21.89 14.43
CA HIS A 159 14.24 -20.67 14.54
C HIS A 159 14.40 -20.05 13.15
N VAL A 160 13.84 -18.85 12.98
CA VAL A 160 13.90 -18.13 11.71
C VAL A 160 15.18 -17.31 11.70
N HIS A 161 16.18 -17.82 10.98
CA HIS A 161 17.46 -17.13 10.84
C HIS A 161 17.32 -15.91 9.89
N PRO A 162 17.91 -14.76 10.23
CA PRO A 162 18.00 -13.64 9.31
C PRO A 162 18.94 -13.98 8.15
N LEU A 163 18.65 -13.42 6.97
CA LEU A 163 19.53 -13.53 5.81
C LEU A 163 20.85 -12.77 6.08
N GLU A 164 21.99 -13.25 5.57
CA GLU A 164 23.32 -12.65 5.82
C GLU A 164 23.39 -11.15 5.49
N ASP A 165 22.63 -10.68 4.50
CA ASP A 165 22.57 -9.27 4.09
C ASP A 165 21.58 -8.40 4.91
N SER A 166 20.84 -8.99 5.85
CA SER A 166 19.80 -8.28 6.61
C SER A 166 20.40 -7.40 7.69
N ILE A 167 20.09 -6.11 7.67
CA ILE A 167 20.55 -5.18 8.70
C ILE A 167 19.57 -5.23 9.88
N LEU A 168 20.03 -5.67 11.04
CA LEU A 168 19.22 -5.77 12.26
C LEU A 168 19.74 -4.82 13.35
N PRO A 169 18.87 -4.36 14.27
CA PRO A 169 19.28 -3.46 15.33
C PRO A 169 20.10 -4.19 16.39
N SER A 170 20.98 -3.44 17.04
CA SER A 170 21.83 -3.89 18.13
C SER A 170 21.25 -3.49 19.50
N ALA A 171 21.83 -4.03 20.59
CA ALA A 171 21.49 -3.60 21.95
C ALA A 171 21.82 -2.12 22.23
N GLN A 172 22.63 -1.46 21.38
CA GLN A 172 22.97 -0.04 21.51
C GLN A 172 21.86 0.88 20.98
N ASP A 173 21.01 0.37 20.09
CA ASP A 173 19.97 1.12 19.39
C ASP A 173 18.73 1.27 20.28
N LYS A 174 18.80 2.20 21.23
CA LYS A 174 17.75 2.40 22.26
C LYS A 174 16.40 2.83 21.67
N GLU A 175 16.39 3.41 20.48
CA GLU A 175 15.19 3.79 19.74
C GLU A 175 14.56 2.65 18.96
N ALA A 176 15.27 1.52 18.78
CA ALA A 176 14.79 0.40 18.00
C ALA A 176 13.44 -0.08 18.53
N SER A 177 12.56 -0.37 17.58
CA SER A 177 11.17 -0.72 17.82
C SER A 177 10.77 -1.83 16.86
N GLN A 178 9.82 -2.65 17.30
CA GLN A 178 9.40 -3.84 16.59
C GLN A 178 7.87 -3.95 16.68
N HIS A 179 7.25 -4.45 15.62
CA HIS A 179 5.82 -4.76 15.59
C HIS A 179 5.57 -6.00 14.72
N THR A 180 4.71 -6.91 15.18
CA THR A 180 4.31 -8.13 14.45
C THR A 180 2.81 -8.20 14.33
N ILE A 181 2.31 -8.70 13.19
CA ILE A 181 0.91 -9.10 13.03
C ILE A 181 0.80 -10.43 12.28
N PHE A 182 -0.28 -11.16 12.56
CA PHE A 182 -0.76 -12.25 11.72
C PHE A 182 -1.92 -11.73 10.88
N VAL A 183 -1.89 -11.98 9.58
CA VAL A 183 -2.86 -11.50 8.59
C VAL A 183 -3.40 -12.70 7.85
N LYS A 184 -4.73 -12.77 7.72
CA LYS A 184 -5.42 -13.75 6.88
C LYS A 184 -6.44 -13.00 6.04
N THR A 185 -6.03 -12.59 4.85
CA THR A 185 -6.87 -11.85 3.87
C THR A 185 -6.76 -12.52 2.50
N GLU A 186 -7.71 -12.24 1.61
CA GLU A 186 -7.70 -12.79 0.25
C GLU A 186 -6.42 -12.40 -0.51
N ASP A 187 -5.87 -11.21 -0.26
CA ASP A 187 -4.70 -10.70 -0.98
C ASP A 187 -3.36 -11.17 -0.42
N MET A 188 -3.24 -11.23 0.91
CA MET A 188 -1.98 -11.57 1.57
C MET A 188 -1.89 -13.06 1.92
N GLY A 189 -2.98 -13.81 1.74
CA GLY A 189 -3.12 -15.19 2.19
C GLY A 189 -2.98 -15.31 3.71
N ASP A 190 -2.64 -16.51 4.18
CA ASP A 190 -2.24 -16.75 5.56
C ASP A 190 -0.76 -16.36 5.73
N SER A 191 -0.51 -15.22 6.39
CA SER A 191 0.84 -14.67 6.51
C SER A 191 1.11 -14.00 7.87
N CYS A 192 2.39 -13.88 8.21
CA CYS A 192 2.88 -13.17 9.37
C CYS A 192 3.91 -12.13 8.94
N LEU A 193 3.75 -10.91 9.42
CA LEU A 193 4.63 -9.78 9.12
C LEU A 193 5.27 -9.29 10.41
N SER A 194 6.59 -9.11 10.41
CA SER A 194 7.33 -8.50 11.52
C SER A 194 8.27 -7.43 10.99
N ALA A 195 8.15 -6.19 11.51
CA ALA A 195 9.01 -5.07 11.13
C ALA A 195 9.92 -4.67 12.28
N PHE A 196 11.20 -4.48 11.97
CA PHE A 196 12.24 -3.93 12.84
C PHE A 196 12.59 -2.54 12.33
N VAL A 197 12.40 -1.51 13.16
CA VAL A 197 12.59 -0.11 12.76
C VAL A 197 13.57 0.57 13.71
N PHE A 198 14.68 1.07 13.17
CA PHE A 198 15.79 1.68 13.93
C PHE A 198 16.54 2.73 13.09
N THR A 199 17.47 3.47 13.70
CA THR A 199 18.25 4.48 12.98
C THR A 199 19.74 4.18 13.00
N THR A 200 20.39 4.29 11.84
CA THR A 200 21.84 4.17 11.70
C THR A 200 22.39 5.45 11.08
N GLY A 201 23.17 6.22 11.84
CA GLY A 201 23.61 7.56 11.42
C GLY A 201 22.41 8.47 11.15
N VAL A 202 22.29 8.97 9.91
CA VAL A 202 21.19 9.84 9.44
C VAL A 202 20.09 9.08 8.69
N LYS A 203 20.16 7.74 8.68
CA LYS A 203 19.25 6.89 7.92
C LYS A 203 18.30 6.14 8.87
N LEU A 204 17.03 6.06 8.48
CA LEU A 204 16.02 5.17 9.05
C LEU A 204 16.09 3.83 8.32
N ILE A 205 16.22 2.73 9.06
CA ILE A 205 16.25 1.38 8.50
C ILE A 205 14.98 0.65 8.93
N ILE A 206 14.31 0.03 7.96
CA ILE A 206 13.13 -0.82 8.16
C ILE A 206 13.47 -2.19 7.59
N THR A 207 13.55 -3.19 8.46
CA THR A 207 13.76 -4.59 8.08
C THR A 207 12.47 -5.34 8.32
N CYS A 208 11.89 -5.91 7.28
CA CYS A 208 10.65 -6.66 7.32
C CYS A 208 10.92 -8.14 7.09
N LEU A 209 10.38 -8.97 7.99
CA LEU A 209 10.22 -10.41 7.84
C LEU A 209 8.78 -10.69 7.42
N LYS A 210 8.61 -11.48 6.37
CA LYS A 210 7.34 -12.02 5.91
C LYS A 210 7.41 -13.54 5.91
N ILE A 211 6.45 -14.17 6.58
CA ILE A 211 6.26 -15.63 6.57
C ILE A 211 4.91 -15.90 5.91
N VAL A 212 4.88 -16.74 4.88
CA VAL A 212 3.65 -17.09 4.15
C VAL A 212 3.44 -18.59 4.22
N TRP A 213 2.25 -19.02 4.62
CA TRP A 213 1.84 -20.42 4.60
C TRP A 213 1.09 -20.71 3.29
N GLU A 214 1.56 -21.71 2.53
CA GLU A 214 0.92 -22.13 1.28
C GLU A 214 -0.20 -23.16 1.57
N GLU A 215 -1.31 -23.09 0.82
CA GLU A 215 -2.41 -24.07 0.93
C GLU A 215 -2.04 -25.45 0.35
N ALA A 216 -0.99 -25.52 -0.49
CA ALA A 216 -0.43 -26.76 -1.01
C ALA A 216 1.11 -26.74 -0.82
N PRO A 217 1.70 -27.70 -0.09
CA PRO A 217 3.10 -27.62 0.29
C PRO A 217 4.00 -27.93 -0.92
N VAL A 218 4.65 -26.89 -1.46
CA VAL A 218 5.77 -27.07 -2.42
C VAL A 218 7.10 -27.22 -1.66
N SER A 219 7.19 -26.70 -0.43
CA SER A 219 8.37 -26.76 0.44
C SER A 219 8.25 -27.82 1.54
N SER A 220 9.38 -28.38 1.97
CA SER A 220 9.45 -29.38 3.06
C SER A 220 9.02 -28.85 4.43
N GLU A 221 8.99 -27.53 4.61
CA GLU A 221 8.73 -26.86 5.89
C GLU A 221 7.29 -26.32 6.03
N GLY A 222 6.54 -26.22 4.92
CA GLY A 222 5.13 -25.82 4.88
C GLY A 222 4.89 -24.30 4.88
N TYR A 223 5.95 -23.50 4.84
CA TYR A 223 5.89 -22.04 4.71
C TYR A 223 7.10 -21.50 3.93
N ASN A 224 7.00 -20.26 3.46
CA ASN A 224 8.09 -19.49 2.84
C ASN A 224 8.46 -18.30 3.72
N ILE A 225 9.77 -18.08 3.91
CA ILE A 225 10.32 -16.96 4.67
C ILE A 225 10.99 -15.98 3.71
N GLU A 226 10.71 -14.70 3.91
CA GLU A 226 11.28 -13.63 3.11
C GLU A 226 11.72 -12.46 3.99
N TRP A 227 12.96 -12.00 3.82
CA TRP A 227 13.54 -10.86 4.53
C TRP A 227 13.86 -9.73 3.55
N VAL A 228 13.40 -8.51 3.82
CA VAL A 228 13.78 -7.31 3.05
C VAL A 228 14.15 -6.18 3.99
N THR A 229 15.28 -5.54 3.70
CA THR A 229 15.74 -4.34 4.39
C THR A 229 15.62 -3.14 3.45
N LYS A 230 14.93 -2.08 3.89
CA LYS A 230 14.86 -0.79 3.20
C LYS A 230 15.43 0.32 4.08
N THR A 231 16.19 1.21 3.47
CA THR A 231 16.82 2.34 4.15
C THR A 231 16.24 3.64 3.60
N TYR A 232 15.95 4.62 4.48
CA TYR A 232 15.41 5.93 4.14
C TYR A 232 16.28 7.05 4.73
N THR A 233 16.62 8.04 3.93
CA THR A 233 17.41 9.19 4.41
C THR A 233 16.49 10.19 5.14
N MET A 234 16.71 10.40 6.44
CA MET A 234 15.79 11.19 7.27
C MET A 234 15.74 12.68 6.90
N SER A 235 16.83 13.23 6.36
CA SER A 235 16.88 14.63 5.89
C SER A 235 16.07 14.86 4.62
N CYS A 236 15.74 13.80 3.87
CA CYS A 236 14.95 13.89 2.64
C CYS A 236 13.44 13.81 2.93
N LEU A 237 13.02 13.24 4.06
CA LEU A 237 11.60 13.15 4.41
C LEU A 237 10.98 14.56 4.53
N THR A 238 9.67 14.67 4.33
CA THR A 238 8.96 15.95 4.51
C THR A 238 7.94 15.84 5.65
N PRO A 239 8.11 16.58 6.76
CA PRO A 239 9.21 17.50 7.06
C PRO A 239 10.57 16.79 7.31
N PRO A 240 11.70 17.48 7.06
CA PRO A 240 13.03 16.91 7.26
C PRO A 240 13.24 16.54 8.73
N CYS A 241 13.72 15.31 8.95
CA CYS A 241 13.86 14.74 10.29
C CYS A 241 15.32 14.52 10.67
N LYS A 242 15.56 14.41 11.98
CA LYS A 242 16.85 14.06 12.56
C LYS A 242 16.74 12.72 13.31
N PRO A 243 17.81 11.93 13.36
CA PRO A 243 17.84 10.71 14.15
C PRO A 243 17.73 11.04 15.65
N VAL A 244 16.85 10.33 16.36
CA VAL A 244 16.63 10.50 17.80
C VAL A 244 16.87 9.17 18.50
N ARG A 245 18.06 9.02 19.10
CA ARG A 245 18.48 7.81 19.85
C ARG A 245 17.86 7.73 21.24
N SER A 246 16.54 7.57 21.31
CA SER A 246 15.80 7.49 22.56
C SER A 246 14.59 6.57 22.44
N ARG A 247 14.27 5.88 23.54
CA ARG A 247 13.14 4.94 23.60
C ARG A 247 11.82 5.62 23.25
N GLY A 248 11.07 5.00 22.34
CA GLY A 248 9.80 5.52 21.84
C GLY A 248 9.94 6.71 20.89
N ALA A 249 11.13 6.92 20.32
CA ALA A 249 11.31 7.83 19.19
C ALA A 249 10.67 7.26 17.91
N LEU A 250 10.67 5.94 17.77
CA LEU A 250 10.04 5.21 16.68
C LEU A 250 8.87 4.38 17.23
N VAL A 251 7.71 4.48 16.58
CA VAL A 251 6.50 3.72 16.95
C VAL A 251 5.88 3.11 15.68
N PRO A 252 6.19 1.84 15.37
CA PRO A 252 5.64 1.13 14.21
C PRO A 252 4.30 0.47 14.54
N ALA A 253 3.41 0.42 13.55
CA ALA A 253 2.17 -0.37 13.58
C ALA A 253 1.73 -0.76 12.17
N PHE A 254 1.58 -2.05 11.94
CA PHE A 254 1.02 -2.59 10.71
C PHE A 254 -0.50 -2.39 10.66
N SER A 255 -1.02 -2.08 9.48
CA SER A 255 -2.46 -2.10 9.22
C SER A 255 -3.02 -3.52 9.35
N PRO A 256 -4.28 -3.69 9.80
CA PRO A 256 -4.92 -5.01 9.93
C PRO A 256 -4.94 -5.83 8.63
N ASP A 257 -4.99 -5.17 7.48
CA ASP A 257 -4.91 -5.81 6.15
C ASP A 257 -3.47 -6.24 5.74
N GLY A 258 -2.44 -5.88 6.51
CA GLY A 258 -1.03 -6.19 6.25
C GLY A 258 -0.38 -5.41 5.11
N ARG A 259 -1.09 -4.48 4.46
CA ARG A 259 -0.60 -3.78 3.26
C ARG A 259 0.29 -2.57 3.56
N LEU A 260 0.14 -1.96 4.74
CA LEU A 260 0.89 -0.77 5.14
C LEU A 260 1.50 -0.93 6.54
N LEU A 261 2.70 -0.39 6.70
CA LEU A 261 3.33 -0.13 7.99
C LEU A 261 3.32 1.37 8.26
N ALA A 262 2.63 1.81 9.31
CA ALA A 262 2.75 3.18 9.81
C ALA A 262 3.88 3.27 10.83
N VAL A 263 4.79 4.23 10.67
CA VAL A 263 5.88 4.50 11.60
C VAL A 263 5.81 5.95 12.05
N VAL A 264 5.56 6.18 13.34
CA VAL A 264 5.68 7.54 13.90
C VAL A 264 7.15 7.85 14.15
N LEU A 265 7.60 8.96 13.59
CA LEU A 265 8.94 9.52 13.78
C LEU A 265 8.87 10.67 14.79
N ASN A 266 8.91 10.36 16.08
CA ASN A 266 8.89 11.37 17.14
C ASN A 266 10.21 12.17 17.14
N GLN A 267 10.09 13.48 16.94
CA GLN A 267 11.24 14.38 16.86
C GLN A 267 11.41 15.19 18.15
N ARG A 268 12.61 15.75 18.34
CA ARG A 268 12.86 16.68 19.47
C ARG A 268 12.10 18.01 19.29
N GLN A 269 11.90 18.42 18.04
CA GLN A 269 11.04 19.53 17.67
C GLN A 269 9.70 18.94 17.22
N PRO A 270 8.58 19.18 17.92
CA PRO A 270 7.29 18.59 17.55
C PRO A 270 6.82 18.94 16.13
N LYS A 271 7.23 20.10 15.59
CA LYS A 271 6.95 20.50 14.20
C LYS A 271 7.51 19.53 13.15
N ALA A 272 8.60 18.84 13.47
CA ALA A 272 9.20 17.84 12.59
C ALA A 272 8.63 16.43 12.83
N THR A 273 7.79 16.23 13.85
CA THR A 273 7.17 14.92 14.10
C THR A 273 6.19 14.61 12.98
N GLN A 274 6.37 13.42 12.40
CA GLN A 274 5.57 12.96 11.26
C GLN A 274 5.26 11.46 11.37
N MET A 275 4.34 11.02 10.54
CA MET A 275 3.98 9.64 10.30
C MET A 275 4.46 9.23 8.92
N LEU A 276 5.25 8.16 8.85
CA LEU A 276 5.71 7.55 7.62
C LEU A 276 4.89 6.28 7.38
N PHE A 277 4.07 6.26 6.34
CA PHE A 277 3.44 5.04 5.87
C PHE A 277 4.36 4.35 4.87
N VAL A 278 4.51 3.03 4.95
CA VAL A 278 5.38 2.25 4.06
C VAL A 278 4.59 1.06 3.54
N SER A 279 4.56 0.86 2.23
CA SER A 279 3.93 -0.33 1.63
C SER A 279 4.76 -1.57 1.89
N THR A 280 4.08 -2.66 2.25
CA THR A 280 4.73 -3.97 2.45
C THR A 280 4.99 -4.70 1.12
N GLN A 281 4.46 -4.20 0.00
CA GLN A 281 4.63 -4.80 -1.32
C GLN A 281 5.87 -4.26 -2.05
N ASN A 282 6.06 -2.94 -2.08
CA ASN A 282 7.13 -2.29 -2.82
C ASN A 282 7.96 -1.28 -2.00
N PHE A 283 7.73 -1.18 -0.68
CA PHE A 283 8.46 -0.30 0.24
C PHE A 283 8.41 1.19 -0.11
N VAL A 284 7.46 1.59 -0.96
CA VAL A 284 7.15 2.98 -1.23
C VAL A 284 6.60 3.61 0.04
N SER A 285 7.16 4.76 0.41
CA SER A 285 6.75 5.49 1.59
C SER A 285 5.78 6.63 1.27
N VAL A 286 5.01 7.11 2.23
CA VAL A 286 4.26 8.38 2.15
C VAL A 286 4.35 9.05 3.52
N SER A 287 4.82 10.30 3.55
CA SER A 287 4.95 11.08 4.78
C SER A 287 3.71 11.94 5.04
N SER A 288 3.29 12.00 6.30
CA SER A 288 2.23 12.89 6.77
C SER A 288 2.64 13.59 8.07
N GLY A 289 2.59 14.93 8.07
CA GLY A 289 2.94 15.72 9.25
C GLY A 289 1.90 15.61 10.37
N LEU A 290 2.34 15.53 11.63
CA LEU A 290 1.44 15.51 12.79
C LEU A 290 1.19 16.90 13.38
N GLY A 291 1.17 17.96 12.55
CA GLY A 291 0.70 19.28 12.95
C GLY A 291 1.40 19.91 14.16
N GLY A 292 2.67 19.59 14.40
CA GLY A 292 3.41 20.06 15.58
C GLY A 292 3.02 19.39 16.90
N CYS A 293 2.33 18.25 16.86
CA CYS A 293 1.73 17.58 18.03
C CYS A 293 0.89 18.55 18.89
N GLY A 294 0.28 19.54 18.23
CA GLY A 294 -0.55 20.56 18.85
C GLY A 294 0.19 21.69 19.58
N SER A 295 1.52 21.61 19.72
CA SER A 295 2.25 22.53 20.60
C SER A 295 2.30 23.96 20.06
N LYS A 296 1.65 24.89 20.77
CA LYS A 296 1.66 26.33 20.43
C LYS A 296 3.00 27.03 20.70
N LYS A 297 3.89 26.44 21.52
CA LYS A 297 5.14 27.06 21.95
C LYS A 297 6.26 26.80 20.93
N LEU A 298 6.97 27.86 20.55
CA LEU A 298 8.12 27.79 19.64
C LEU A 298 9.30 27.04 20.27
N GLU A 299 9.49 27.18 21.59
CA GLU A 299 10.55 26.50 22.34
C GLU A 299 9.96 25.75 23.55
N ILE A 300 10.11 24.43 23.54
CA ILE A 300 9.66 23.55 24.61
C ILE A 300 10.90 23.15 25.42
N PRO A 301 10.90 23.33 26.76
CA PRO A 301 12.00 22.88 27.60
C PRO A 301 12.29 21.39 27.37
N SER A 302 13.58 21.02 27.31
CA SER A 302 14.03 19.67 26.99
C SER A 302 13.40 18.58 27.85
N LYS A 303 13.09 18.89 29.11
CA LYS A 303 12.38 18.01 30.05
C LYS A 303 10.96 17.63 29.63
N TYR A 304 10.27 18.46 28.83
CA TYR A 304 8.88 18.24 28.40
C TYR A 304 8.74 17.78 26.94
N ILE A 305 9.81 17.78 26.15
CA ILE A 305 9.76 17.36 24.74
C ILE A 305 9.10 15.98 24.59
N ARG A 306 9.48 15.02 25.44
CA ARG A 306 8.95 13.66 25.38
C ARG A 306 7.48 13.55 25.75
N SER A 307 6.87 14.54 26.41
CA SER A 307 5.41 14.51 26.63
C SER A 307 4.64 14.75 25.34
N TYR A 308 5.18 15.46 24.36
CA TYR A 308 4.52 15.67 23.06
C TYR A 308 4.72 14.52 22.07
N TRP A 309 5.44 13.47 22.45
CA TRP A 309 5.63 12.31 21.60
C TRP A 309 4.39 11.44 21.58
N VAL A 310 4.10 10.86 20.43
CA VAL A 310 3.11 9.77 20.34
C VAL A 310 3.63 8.60 21.17
N GLY A 311 2.80 8.13 22.10
CA GLY A 311 3.10 7.03 23.01
C GLY A 311 2.59 5.68 22.54
N SER A 312 1.39 5.66 21.97
CA SER A 312 0.73 4.45 21.48
C SER A 312 -0.07 4.77 20.22
N VAL A 313 -0.18 3.78 19.34
CA VAL A 313 -0.93 3.85 18.09
C VAL A 313 -1.73 2.55 17.91
N CYS A 314 -2.91 2.63 17.31
CA CYS A 314 -3.72 1.47 16.99
C CYS A 314 -4.59 1.76 15.76
N TRP A 315 -4.66 0.81 14.84
CA TRP A 315 -5.47 0.90 13.62
C TRP A 315 -6.93 0.51 13.89
N SER A 316 -7.85 1.18 13.22
CA SER A 316 -9.26 0.78 13.16
C SER A 316 -9.38 -0.55 12.42
N PRO A 317 -10.43 -1.34 12.68
CA PRO A 317 -10.59 -2.68 12.11
C PRO A 317 -10.68 -2.72 10.58
N ASP A 318 -11.18 -1.64 9.96
CA ASP A 318 -11.25 -1.44 8.51
C ASP A 318 -9.95 -0.88 7.91
N SER A 319 -8.88 -0.74 8.69
CA SER A 319 -7.60 -0.14 8.29
C SER A 319 -7.70 1.29 7.76
N LEU A 320 -8.78 2.02 8.04
CA LEU A 320 -9.04 3.37 7.52
C LEU A 320 -8.43 4.47 8.39
N PHE A 321 -8.51 4.31 9.70
CA PHE A 321 -8.07 5.28 10.70
C PHE A 321 -6.99 4.70 11.60
N LEU A 322 -6.04 5.55 11.98
CA LEU A 322 -5.04 5.25 12.98
C LEU A 322 -5.24 6.20 14.16
N ALA A 323 -5.64 5.64 15.30
CA ALA A 323 -5.75 6.39 16.54
C ALA A 323 -4.39 6.45 17.19
N CYS A 324 -3.99 7.64 17.65
CA CYS A 324 -2.73 7.84 18.35
C CYS A 324 -2.97 8.64 19.62
N VAL A 325 -2.25 8.33 20.70
CA VAL A 325 -2.29 9.11 21.94
C VAL A 325 -0.91 9.70 22.24
N LEU A 326 -0.86 11.00 22.52
CA LEU A 326 0.36 11.66 22.96
C LEU A 326 0.67 11.25 24.41
N LYS A 327 1.94 11.27 24.79
CA LYS A 327 2.36 11.15 26.21
C LYS A 327 1.96 12.35 27.06
N ARG A 328 1.24 13.29 26.47
CA ARG A 328 0.58 14.42 27.11
C ARG A 328 -0.86 14.10 27.46
N GLY A 329 -1.45 13.04 26.90
CA GLY A 329 -2.84 12.63 27.14
C GLY A 329 -3.86 13.04 26.09
N SER A 330 -3.41 13.66 25.01
CA SER A 330 -4.28 14.06 23.91
C SER A 330 -4.39 12.96 22.87
N LEU A 331 -5.62 12.61 22.49
CA LEU A 331 -5.94 11.71 21.39
C LEU A 331 -5.89 12.49 20.07
N LEU A 332 -5.30 11.90 19.05
CA LEU A 332 -5.38 12.36 17.67
C LEU A 332 -5.76 11.18 16.76
N MET A 333 -6.29 11.50 15.60
CA MET A 333 -6.64 10.49 14.59
C MET A 333 -6.06 10.90 13.25
N VAL A 334 -5.45 9.92 12.58
CA VAL A 334 -4.86 10.08 11.25
C VAL A 334 -5.61 9.14 10.32
N SER A 335 -6.07 9.62 9.17
CA SER A 335 -6.59 8.73 8.13
C SER A 335 -5.44 8.14 7.31
N ARG A 336 -5.64 6.93 6.79
CA ARG A 336 -4.66 6.20 5.96
C ARG A 336 -4.08 7.11 4.87
N LEU A 337 -2.74 7.18 4.78
CA LEU A 337 -1.96 7.91 3.77
C LEU A 337 -2.24 9.42 3.60
N THR A 338 -3.13 9.98 4.41
CA THR A 338 -3.64 11.35 4.23
C THR A 338 -3.08 12.23 5.34
N GLY A 339 -3.87 12.59 6.35
CA GLY A 339 -3.45 13.54 7.37
C GLY A 339 -4.27 13.47 8.65
N LEU A 340 -3.99 14.42 9.55
CA LEU A 340 -4.75 14.61 10.78
C LEU A 340 -6.21 14.92 10.47
N LEU A 341 -7.10 14.25 11.20
CA LEU A 341 -8.53 14.52 11.15
C LEU A 341 -8.93 15.54 12.21
N THR A 342 -9.97 16.30 11.89
CA THR A 342 -10.66 17.15 12.86
C THR A 342 -11.72 16.33 13.57
N LEU A 343 -11.62 16.24 14.88
CA LEU A 343 -12.50 15.47 15.74
C LEU A 343 -13.47 16.39 16.47
N THR A 344 -14.70 15.93 16.64
CA THR A 344 -15.68 16.50 17.57
C THR A 344 -16.10 15.41 18.54
N SER A 345 -16.27 15.75 19.81
CA SER A 345 -16.74 14.79 20.82
C SER A 345 -17.93 15.33 21.59
N SER A 346 -18.81 14.41 22.01
CA SER A 346 -19.93 14.69 22.88
C SER A 346 -20.09 13.58 23.95
N GLY A 347 -20.64 13.93 25.12
CA GLY A 347 -20.96 12.99 26.19
C GLY A 347 -19.96 12.99 27.36
N CYS A 348 -20.43 12.55 28.54
CA CYS A 348 -19.67 12.41 29.79
C CYS A 348 -18.70 13.57 30.10
N SER A 349 -19.11 14.83 29.91
CA SER A 349 -18.29 16.05 30.12
C SER A 349 -17.02 16.16 29.24
N VAL A 350 -16.91 15.33 28.19
CA VAL A 350 -15.89 15.38 27.14
C VAL A 350 -16.52 16.03 25.90
N ASP A 351 -17.10 17.22 26.08
CA ASP A 351 -17.73 17.98 25.00
C ASP A 351 -16.69 18.94 24.41
N PHE A 352 -16.08 18.50 23.31
CA PHE A 352 -15.11 19.30 22.58
C PHE A 352 -15.60 19.59 21.17
N GLY A 353 -15.52 20.87 20.79
CA GLY A 353 -15.71 21.31 19.42
C GLY A 353 -14.60 20.77 18.48
N PRO A 354 -14.61 21.20 17.21
CA PRO A 354 -13.67 20.72 16.20
C PRO A 354 -12.20 20.94 16.63
N ALA A 355 -11.47 19.85 16.87
CA ALA A 355 -10.07 19.85 17.30
C ALA A 355 -9.27 18.70 16.65
N GLN A 356 -8.00 18.93 16.29
CA GLN A 356 -7.15 17.83 15.78
C GLN A 356 -6.54 16.98 16.91
N PHE A 357 -6.46 17.55 18.12
CA PHE A 357 -6.01 16.85 19.32
C PHE A 357 -7.06 17.03 20.41
N LEU A 358 -7.63 15.92 20.84
CA LEU A 358 -8.65 15.85 21.87
C LEU A 358 -7.98 15.61 23.23
N PRO A 359 -7.91 16.60 24.14
CA PRO A 359 -7.27 16.43 25.44
C PRO A 359 -8.16 15.58 26.36
N LEU A 360 -7.76 14.32 26.60
CA LEU A 360 -8.56 13.37 27.39
C LEU A 360 -8.03 13.19 28.82
N HIS A 361 -6.75 12.82 28.96
CA HIS A 361 -6.20 12.36 30.25
C HIS A 361 -4.95 13.15 30.70
N PRO A 362 -5.01 14.02 31.73
CA PRO A 362 -3.89 14.92 32.05
C PRO A 362 -2.62 14.18 32.44
N LEU A 363 -1.47 14.72 32.05
CA LEU A 363 -0.17 14.19 32.48
C LEU A 363 0.13 14.63 33.91
N VAL A 364 0.14 13.66 34.82
CA VAL A 364 0.49 13.78 36.23
C VAL A 364 1.79 13.04 36.49
N THR A 365 2.80 13.76 36.98
CA THR A 365 4.12 13.18 37.30
C THR A 365 4.35 13.25 38.80
N TYR A 366 4.53 12.10 39.44
CA TYR A 366 4.96 12.04 40.84
C TYR A 366 6.47 12.27 40.94
N ARG A 367 6.88 13.14 41.87
CA ARG A 367 8.28 13.38 42.23
C ARG A 367 8.49 13.05 43.71
N PRO A 368 9.35 12.06 44.03
CA PRO A 368 9.69 11.77 45.41
C PRO A 368 10.46 12.93 46.06
N HIS A 369 10.38 13.07 47.38
CA HIS A 369 11.19 14.05 48.12
C HIS A 369 12.69 13.67 48.03
N LEU A 370 13.51 14.61 47.57
CA LEU A 370 14.97 14.49 47.60
C LEU A 370 15.47 14.97 48.97
N SER A 371 16.30 14.18 49.66
CA SER A 371 17.02 14.64 50.85
C SER A 371 18.05 15.71 50.45
N PRO A 372 18.20 16.81 51.22
CA PRO A 372 19.14 17.88 50.91
C PRO A 372 20.56 17.36 51.16
N GLY A 373 21.30 17.06 50.09
CA GLY A 373 22.70 16.61 50.21
C GLY A 373 23.23 15.74 49.07
N LYS A 374 22.36 15.13 48.25
CA LYS A 374 22.76 14.60 46.94
C LYS A 374 22.37 15.61 45.87
N GLY A 375 23.37 16.34 45.38
CA GLY A 375 23.21 17.25 44.23
C GLY A 375 22.42 16.59 43.12
N GLU A 376 21.63 17.40 42.40
CA GLU A 376 20.75 16.99 41.30
C GLU A 376 21.36 15.82 40.53
N ALA A 377 20.93 14.59 40.86
CA ALA A 377 21.45 13.41 40.21
C ALA A 377 20.95 13.45 38.77
N SER A 378 21.81 14.02 37.93
CA SER A 378 21.91 13.99 36.50
C SER A 378 20.90 13.08 35.81
N LEU A 379 20.02 13.72 35.04
CA LEU A 379 19.55 13.21 33.75
C LEU A 379 18.97 11.79 33.77
N SER A 380 17.68 11.75 34.13
CA SER A 380 16.66 10.80 33.67
C SER A 380 17.13 9.92 32.51
N SER A 381 17.79 8.80 32.82
CA SER A 381 18.12 7.83 31.80
C SER A 381 16.82 7.17 31.33
N SER A 382 16.68 6.95 30.02
CA SER A 382 15.53 6.23 29.44
C SER A 382 15.36 4.80 29.99
N SER A 383 16.37 4.28 30.69
CA SER A 383 16.40 2.94 31.29
C SER A 383 15.81 2.92 32.70
N GLN A 384 16.12 3.93 33.53
CA GLN A 384 15.49 4.11 34.85
C GLN A 384 13.99 4.39 34.70
N SER A 385 13.60 5.12 33.66
CA SER A 385 12.21 5.53 33.43
C SER A 385 11.24 4.39 33.06
N VAL A 386 11.75 3.19 32.75
CA VAL A 386 10.93 1.99 32.48
C VAL A 386 10.62 1.23 33.77
N ARG A 387 11.51 1.33 34.77
CA ARG A 387 11.34 0.68 36.08
C ARG A 387 10.47 1.50 37.04
N ASP A 388 10.19 2.75 36.69
CA ASP A 388 9.26 3.62 37.43
C ASP A 388 7.83 3.08 37.36
N VAL A 389 7.32 2.72 38.54
CA VAL A 389 6.00 2.12 38.74
C VAL A 389 4.90 3.17 38.73
N LEU A 390 5.18 4.38 39.22
CA LEU A 390 4.21 5.46 39.39
C LEU A 390 4.07 6.33 38.13
N ARG A 391 4.72 5.92 37.04
CA ARG A 391 4.71 6.64 35.78
C ARG A 391 3.45 6.30 34.99
N GLN A 392 2.65 7.33 34.67
CA GLN A 392 1.56 7.25 33.71
C GLN A 392 2.00 6.74 32.33
N ARG A 393 1.20 5.85 31.76
CA ARG A 393 1.45 5.19 30.48
C ARG A 393 0.20 5.26 29.63
N TYR A 394 0.30 6.02 28.55
CA TYR A 394 -0.80 6.20 27.63
C TYR A 394 -0.88 5.06 26.63
N SER A 395 -2.08 4.52 26.46
CA SER A 395 -2.41 3.50 25.47
C SER A 395 -3.70 3.83 24.74
N VAL A 396 -3.81 3.32 23.52
CA VAL A 396 -5.02 3.41 22.71
C VAL A 396 -5.24 2.07 22.02
N THR A 397 -6.45 1.54 22.09
CA THR A 397 -6.81 0.27 21.45
C THR A 397 -8.16 0.39 20.75
N TRP A 398 -8.22 -0.02 19.49
CA TRP A 398 -9.47 -0.20 18.77
C TRP A 398 -10.11 -1.54 19.08
N HIS A 399 -11.42 -1.53 19.02
CA HIS A 399 -12.21 -2.73 19.04
C HIS A 399 -12.02 -3.52 17.73
N PRO A 400 -11.79 -4.86 17.77
CA PRO A 400 -11.38 -5.66 16.61
C PRO A 400 -12.35 -5.69 15.41
N ARG A 401 -13.60 -5.29 15.59
CA ARG A 401 -14.65 -5.30 14.53
C ARG A 401 -15.55 -4.08 14.47
N LEU A 402 -15.50 -3.20 15.47
CA LEU A 402 -16.43 -2.08 15.61
C LEU A 402 -15.63 -0.80 15.74
N LEU A 403 -16.24 0.33 15.38
CA LEU A 403 -15.62 1.64 15.52
C LEU A 403 -15.75 2.19 16.96
N TYR A 404 -15.26 1.39 17.92
CA TYR A 404 -15.05 1.78 19.31
C TYR A 404 -13.55 1.77 19.60
N LEU A 405 -13.10 2.71 20.42
CA LEU A 405 -11.73 2.76 20.89
C LEU A 405 -11.69 3.06 22.39
N ILE A 406 -10.66 2.56 23.06
CA ILE A 406 -10.35 2.88 24.45
C ILE A 406 -9.07 3.68 24.47
N VAL A 407 -9.08 4.80 25.18
CA VAL A 407 -7.87 5.58 25.51
C VAL A 407 -7.66 5.51 27.01
N SER A 408 -6.46 5.15 27.45
CA SER A 408 -6.10 5.11 28.87
C SER A 408 -4.78 5.81 29.14
N ASP A 409 -4.60 6.30 30.36
CA ASP A 409 -3.36 6.88 30.89
C ASP A 409 -2.64 6.00 31.92
N GLY A 410 -3.18 4.81 32.21
CA GLY A 410 -2.71 3.94 33.29
C GLY A 410 -3.63 3.88 34.51
N TYR A 411 -4.48 4.90 34.71
CA TYR A 411 -5.31 5.06 35.91
C TYR A 411 -6.79 5.25 35.58
N MET A 412 -7.07 5.87 34.43
CA MET A 412 -8.40 6.12 33.90
C MET A 412 -8.49 5.58 32.47
N ALA A 413 -9.71 5.21 32.07
CA ALA A 413 -10.01 4.83 30.69
C ALA A 413 -11.24 5.59 30.18
N THR A 414 -11.14 6.06 28.93
CA THR A 414 -12.24 6.69 28.21
C THR A 414 -12.56 5.82 27.02
N VAL A 415 -13.81 5.40 26.90
CA VAL A 415 -14.31 4.65 25.76
C VAL A 415 -14.99 5.62 24.82
N MET A 416 -14.63 5.57 23.55
CA MET A 416 -15.20 6.44 22.54
C MET A 416 -15.80 5.62 21.40
N ARG A 417 -17.00 6.01 20.98
CA ARG A 417 -17.67 5.48 19.79
C ARG A 417 -17.56 6.51 18.66
N VAL A 418 -17.18 6.07 17.47
CA VAL A 418 -17.32 6.91 16.26
C VAL A 418 -18.80 6.93 15.86
N LEU A 419 -19.36 8.13 15.76
CA LEU A 419 -20.75 8.33 15.33
C LEU A 419 -20.79 8.42 13.80
N GLY A 420 -21.75 7.74 13.19
CA GLY A 420 -21.82 7.55 11.73
C GLY A 420 -20.91 6.42 11.23
N LYS A 421 -21.13 5.99 9.98
CA LYS A 421 -20.26 5.05 9.27
C LYS A 421 -19.43 5.85 8.26
N PRO A 422 -18.29 6.45 8.65
CA PRO A 422 -17.41 7.08 7.68
C PRO A 422 -16.89 6.00 6.71
N SER A 423 -17.18 6.14 5.42
CA SER A 423 -16.69 5.23 4.40
C SER A 423 -15.45 5.80 3.71
N ALA A 424 -14.58 4.92 3.22
CA ALA A 424 -13.41 5.32 2.45
C ALA A 424 -13.80 6.12 1.19
N ALA A 425 -14.92 5.75 0.56
CA ALA A 425 -15.46 6.47 -0.59
C ALA A 425 -15.87 7.91 -0.25
N LEU A 426 -16.49 8.15 0.91
CA LEU A 426 -16.84 9.50 1.35
C LEU A 426 -15.59 10.37 1.59
N LEU A 427 -14.58 9.84 2.27
CA LEU A 427 -13.32 10.56 2.50
C LEU A 427 -12.61 10.90 1.18
N LEU A 428 -12.58 9.97 0.24
CA LEU A 428 -12.01 10.20 -1.08
C LEU A 428 -12.83 11.25 -1.86
N LYS A 429 -14.15 11.17 -1.81
CA LYS A 429 -15.06 12.14 -2.44
C LYS A 429 -14.85 13.55 -1.89
N ASP A 430 -14.74 13.70 -0.59
CA ASP A 430 -14.50 14.99 0.07
C ASP A 430 -13.11 15.55 -0.27
N LEU A 431 -12.08 14.70 -0.27
CA LEU A 431 -10.73 15.08 -0.69
C LEU A 431 -10.71 15.55 -2.15
N LEU A 432 -11.37 14.82 -3.06
CA LEU A 432 -11.47 15.19 -4.47
C LEU A 432 -12.27 16.48 -4.65
N LYS A 433 -13.41 16.64 -3.97
CA LYS A 433 -14.23 17.87 -4.00
C LYS A 433 -13.43 19.10 -3.55
N ASN A 434 -12.69 18.98 -2.45
CA ASN A 434 -11.84 20.07 -1.95
C ASN A 434 -10.70 20.40 -2.93
N THR A 435 -10.12 19.38 -3.56
CA THR A 435 -9.04 19.55 -4.54
C THR A 435 -9.54 20.19 -5.83
N THR A 436 -10.73 19.79 -6.27
CA THR A 436 -11.50 20.37 -7.38
C THR A 436 -11.75 21.87 -7.16
N GLN A 437 -12.18 22.26 -5.95
CA GLN A 437 -12.36 23.68 -5.62
C GLN A 437 -11.04 24.46 -5.61
N ASP A 438 -9.96 23.87 -5.10
CA ASP A 438 -8.64 24.50 -5.12
C ASP A 438 -8.11 24.68 -6.56
N LEU A 439 -8.38 23.70 -7.43
CA LEU A 439 -8.04 23.76 -8.86
C LEU A 439 -8.78 24.89 -9.57
N GLU A 440 -10.07 25.07 -9.29
CA GLU A 440 -10.86 26.18 -9.84
C GLU A 440 -10.44 27.55 -9.30
N LYS A 441 -9.99 27.62 -8.04
CA LYS A 441 -9.41 28.85 -7.49
C LYS A 441 -8.09 29.20 -8.19
N ALA A 442 -7.25 28.20 -8.45
CA ALA A 442 -6.00 28.39 -9.18
C ALA A 442 -6.23 28.79 -10.64
N SER A 443 -7.20 28.14 -11.33
CA SER A 443 -7.58 28.49 -12.70
C SER A 443 -8.13 29.91 -12.78
N GLY A 444 -9.02 30.32 -11.86
CA GLY A 444 -9.57 31.68 -11.81
C GLY A 444 -8.54 32.76 -11.51
N LYS A 445 -7.47 32.46 -10.76
CA LYS A 445 -6.33 33.38 -10.59
C LYS A 445 -5.54 33.55 -11.89
N LEU A 446 -5.38 32.48 -12.66
CA LEU A 446 -4.67 32.51 -13.94
C LEU A 446 -5.49 33.21 -15.03
N GLU A 447 -6.81 33.00 -15.08
CA GLU A 447 -7.74 33.71 -15.99
C GLU A 447 -7.66 35.24 -15.82
N LYS A 448 -7.55 35.72 -14.56
CA LYS A 448 -7.37 37.15 -14.28
C LYS A 448 -6.06 37.71 -14.84
N SER A 449 -5.07 36.85 -15.09
CA SER A 449 -3.76 37.24 -15.65
C SER A 449 -3.64 37.00 -17.15
N GLN A 450 -4.39 36.03 -17.70
CA GLN A 450 -4.38 35.60 -19.09
C GLN A 450 -5.82 35.28 -19.50
N GLY A 451 -6.39 36.02 -20.46
CA GLY A 451 -7.75 35.75 -20.95
C GLY A 451 -7.84 34.47 -21.78
N GLY A 452 -8.94 33.73 -21.66
CA GLY A 452 -9.23 32.54 -22.47
C GLY A 452 -8.70 31.21 -21.89
N VAL A 453 -8.16 31.22 -20.67
CA VAL A 453 -7.61 30.04 -19.98
C VAL A 453 -8.70 29.00 -19.69
N THR A 454 -9.85 29.43 -19.21
CA THR A 454 -11.01 28.60 -18.85
C THR A 454 -11.64 27.95 -20.09
N ALA A 455 -11.76 28.68 -21.19
CA ALA A 455 -12.26 28.14 -22.45
C ALA A 455 -11.33 27.06 -23.02
N TRP A 456 -10.01 27.29 -22.97
CA TRP A 456 -9.00 26.30 -23.37
C TRP A 456 -8.96 25.09 -22.41
N LEU A 457 -9.00 25.30 -21.10
CA LEU A 457 -9.06 24.20 -20.14
C LEU A 457 -10.29 23.33 -20.36
N ASN A 458 -11.45 23.94 -20.66
CA ASN A 458 -12.68 23.21 -20.95
C ASN A 458 -12.65 22.49 -22.31
N SER A 459 -11.91 23.00 -23.30
CA SER A 459 -11.75 22.31 -24.60
C SER A 459 -10.81 21.11 -24.49
N VAL A 460 -9.81 21.16 -23.60
CA VAL A 460 -8.82 20.09 -23.42
C VAL A 460 -9.21 19.10 -22.33
N SER A 461 -10.00 19.51 -21.32
CA SER A 461 -10.59 18.60 -20.36
C SER A 461 -11.81 17.92 -20.98
N CYS A 462 -11.71 16.64 -21.32
CA CYS A 462 -12.79 15.88 -21.97
C CYS A 462 -14.08 15.70 -21.13
N LEU A 463 -14.26 16.42 -20.01
CA LEU A 463 -15.44 16.36 -19.16
C LEU A 463 -15.78 17.74 -18.59
N SER A 464 -17.05 18.13 -18.68
CA SER A 464 -17.62 19.22 -17.89
C SER A 464 -17.55 18.83 -16.40
N PHE A 465 -16.57 19.41 -15.71
CA PHE A 465 -16.19 19.13 -14.32
C PHE A 465 -17.36 19.14 -13.31
N GLY A 466 -18.45 19.83 -13.65
CA GLY A 466 -19.61 20.02 -12.78
C GLY A 466 -20.64 18.88 -12.72
N ARG A 467 -20.65 17.89 -13.64
CA ARG A 467 -21.76 16.92 -13.71
C ARG A 467 -21.58 15.60 -12.93
N SER A 468 -20.37 15.17 -12.59
CA SER A 468 -20.13 13.76 -12.20
C SER A 468 -20.21 13.43 -10.70
N LEU A 469 -20.02 14.40 -9.80
CA LEU A 469 -19.90 14.10 -8.35
C LEU A 469 -21.23 14.28 -7.57
N GLU A 470 -22.17 15.03 -8.13
CA GLU A 470 -23.48 15.33 -7.54
C GLU A 470 -24.53 14.23 -7.78
N GLU A 471 -24.36 13.40 -8.82
CA GLU A 471 -25.21 12.21 -9.07
C GLU A 471 -25.03 11.12 -8.00
N PHE A 472 -23.97 11.22 -7.18
CA PHE A 472 -23.75 10.37 -6.01
C PHE A 472 -24.50 10.93 -4.80
N LYS A 473 -25.83 10.88 -4.83
CA LYS A 473 -26.58 10.76 -3.58
C LYS A 473 -26.51 9.28 -3.19
N PRO A 474 -25.95 8.91 -2.02
CA PRO A 474 -26.23 7.58 -1.49
C PRO A 474 -27.75 7.47 -1.42
N ASN A 475 -28.31 6.39 -1.97
CA ASN A 475 -29.73 6.12 -1.83
C ASN A 475 -30.07 6.18 -0.33
N PRO A 476 -30.91 7.11 0.13
CA PRO A 476 -31.30 7.14 1.54
C PRO A 476 -32.08 5.87 1.92
N THR A 477 -32.55 5.08 0.94
CA THR A 477 -33.25 3.82 1.17
C THR A 477 -32.37 2.72 1.74
N ASP A 478 -31.04 2.73 1.54
CA ASP A 478 -30.13 1.78 2.22
C ASP A 478 -29.74 2.24 3.64
N SER A 479 -30.09 3.48 4.00
CA SER A 479 -30.00 3.98 5.38
C SER A 479 -31.30 3.83 6.18
N VAL A 480 -32.39 3.36 5.53
CA VAL A 480 -33.73 3.22 6.15
C VAL A 480 -34.17 1.75 6.26
N LEU A 481 -33.47 0.79 5.62
CA LEU A 481 -33.68 -0.65 5.79
C LEU A 481 -32.69 -1.27 6.78
N SER A 482 -32.62 -0.72 8.00
CA SER A 482 -32.21 -1.48 9.20
C SER A 482 -32.68 -0.84 10.51
N THR A 483 -33.78 -0.08 10.50
CA THR A 483 -34.42 0.43 11.73
C THR A 483 -35.75 -0.26 12.04
N ASN A 484 -36.10 -1.32 11.31
CA ASN A 484 -37.26 -2.15 11.62
C ASN A 484 -36.79 -3.51 12.14
N THR A 485 -36.83 -3.66 13.46
CA THR A 485 -37.21 -4.87 14.19
C THR A 485 -36.70 -6.21 13.65
N GLU A 486 -35.39 -6.39 13.59
CA GLU A 486 -34.74 -7.70 13.74
C GLU A 486 -33.61 -7.54 14.75
N GLY A 487 -33.53 -8.46 15.73
CA GLY A 487 -32.76 -8.32 16.97
C GLY A 487 -31.36 -7.72 16.77
N SER A 488 -31.10 -6.59 17.44
CA SER A 488 -29.80 -5.94 17.39
C SER A 488 -28.70 -6.85 17.93
N ASN A 489 -27.79 -7.31 17.06
CA ASN A 489 -26.53 -8.00 17.42
C ASN A 489 -25.51 -7.09 18.16
N LEU A 490 -25.96 -5.95 18.69
CA LEU A 490 -25.17 -5.08 19.55
C LEU A 490 -25.27 -5.61 20.98
N PRO A 491 -24.14 -5.70 21.71
CA PRO A 491 -24.15 -6.05 23.13
C PRO A 491 -25.12 -5.17 23.92
N PRO A 492 -25.70 -5.69 25.00
CA PRO A 492 -26.64 -4.95 25.84
C PRO A 492 -26.05 -3.61 26.35
N PHE A 493 -24.75 -3.55 26.60
CA PHE A 493 -24.07 -2.33 27.09
C PHE A 493 -23.78 -1.29 25.98
N LEU A 494 -23.95 -1.66 24.70
CA LEU A 494 -23.76 -0.78 23.53
C LEU A 494 -25.08 -0.36 22.89
N GLN A 495 -26.20 -0.95 23.31
CA GLN A 495 -27.54 -0.51 22.92
C GLN A 495 -27.85 0.81 23.63
N GLU A 496 -28.27 1.82 22.87
CA GLU A 496 -28.82 3.05 23.44
C GLU A 496 -30.13 2.70 24.16
N GLN A 497 -30.06 2.44 25.47
CA GLN A 497 -31.23 2.56 26.33
C GLN A 497 -31.57 4.05 26.38
N GLY A 498 -32.42 4.47 25.44
CA GLY A 498 -33.03 5.79 25.42
C GLY A 498 -33.90 6.00 26.64
N THR A 499 -33.32 6.42 27.77
CA THR A 499 -33.98 7.26 28.78
C THR A 499 -32.94 7.78 29.79
N LEU A 500 -32.73 9.10 29.78
CA LEU A 500 -31.97 9.85 30.81
C LEU A 500 -32.41 9.53 32.25
N ASN A 501 -33.62 9.02 32.45
CA ASN A 501 -34.16 8.62 33.75
C ASN A 501 -33.66 7.24 34.23
N ALA A 502 -33.40 6.29 33.31
CA ALA A 502 -32.91 4.95 33.65
C ALA A 502 -31.44 4.99 34.08
N THR A 503 -30.63 5.86 33.49
CA THR A 503 -29.24 6.11 33.93
C THR A 503 -29.16 6.75 35.31
N LYS A 504 -30.16 7.54 35.72
CA LYS A 504 -30.21 8.16 37.06
C LYS A 504 -30.62 7.14 38.13
N GLU A 505 -31.62 6.30 37.85
CA GLU A 505 -31.97 5.15 38.71
C GLU A 505 -30.85 4.10 38.79
N LEU A 506 -30.12 3.86 37.69
CA LEU A 506 -28.96 2.97 37.68
C LEU A 506 -27.79 3.60 38.46
N LEU A 507 -27.57 4.91 38.39
CA LEU A 507 -26.58 5.61 39.20
C LEU A 507 -26.92 5.54 40.69
N GLU A 508 -28.19 5.77 41.08
CA GLU A 508 -28.64 5.69 42.47
C GLU A 508 -28.61 4.25 43.02
N LYS A 509 -28.92 3.25 42.19
CA LYS A 509 -28.71 1.82 42.52
C LYS A 509 -27.23 1.46 42.63
N VAL A 510 -26.37 1.97 41.75
CA VAL A 510 -24.92 1.74 41.82
C VAL A 510 -24.33 2.45 43.04
N GLN A 511 -24.83 3.61 43.42
CA GLN A 511 -24.36 4.37 44.59
C GLN A 511 -24.76 3.69 45.90
N THR A 512 -25.96 3.11 45.98
CA THR A 512 -26.37 2.26 47.11
C THR A 512 -25.63 0.91 47.16
N PHE A 513 -25.24 0.34 46.01
CA PHE A 513 -24.39 -0.87 45.94
C PHE A 513 -22.88 -0.60 46.13
N LEU A 514 -22.43 0.65 46.10
CA LEU A 514 -21.03 1.04 46.31
C LEU A 514 -20.72 1.26 47.80
N GLU A 515 -21.73 1.46 48.64
CA GLU A 515 -21.58 1.61 50.09
C GLU A 515 -21.52 0.25 50.83
N ASP A 516 -22.02 -0.83 50.22
CA ASP A 516 -22.29 -2.11 50.93
C ASP A 516 -21.18 -3.19 50.82
N ASP A 517 -20.06 -2.92 50.13
CA ASP A 517 -18.92 -3.86 49.99
C ASP A 517 -17.57 -3.19 50.30
N SER A 518 -17.56 -2.28 51.28
CA SER A 518 -16.32 -1.69 51.80
C SER A 518 -15.82 -2.43 53.04
N ASP A 519 -15.58 -3.74 52.94
CA ASP A 519 -14.93 -4.45 54.04
C ASP A 519 -13.94 -5.55 53.59
N VAL A 520 -12.70 -5.32 54.05
CA VAL A 520 -11.62 -6.27 54.37
C VAL A 520 -10.99 -7.06 53.20
N ASP A 521 -9.99 -6.45 52.57
CA ASP A 521 -8.75 -7.18 52.22
C ASP A 521 -7.57 -6.19 52.28
N GLY A 522 -6.49 -6.58 52.97
CA GLY A 522 -5.30 -5.74 53.16
C GLY A 522 -4.64 -5.29 51.84
N PRO A 523 -3.74 -4.30 51.87
CA PRO A 523 -3.10 -3.78 50.67
C PRO A 523 -2.46 -4.92 49.84
N PRO A 524 -2.78 -5.03 48.54
CA PRO A 524 -2.35 -6.14 47.72
C PRO A 524 -0.82 -6.19 47.63
N ALA A 525 -0.25 -7.41 47.54
CA ALA A 525 1.18 -7.61 47.39
C ALA A 525 1.75 -6.74 46.25
N GLY A 526 2.57 -5.75 46.62
CA GLY A 526 3.22 -4.79 45.72
C GLY A 526 2.63 -3.37 45.69
N SER A 527 1.66 -3.01 46.53
CA SER A 527 1.24 -1.61 46.69
C SER A 527 2.37 -0.79 47.33
N HIS A 528 2.96 0.15 46.58
CA HIS A 528 3.92 1.09 47.12
C HIS A 528 3.17 2.30 47.69
N LEU A 529 2.99 2.34 49.02
CA LEU A 529 2.63 3.56 49.74
C LEU A 529 3.86 4.47 49.74
N ALA A 530 3.88 5.47 48.86
CA ALA A 530 4.92 6.49 48.86
C ALA A 530 4.52 7.59 49.84
N ASP A 531 5.15 7.61 51.00
CA ASP A 531 4.91 8.62 52.04
C ASP A 531 5.66 9.92 51.67
N GLY A 532 4.90 10.98 51.39
CA GLY A 532 5.42 12.27 50.92
C GLY A 532 5.81 12.32 49.42
N GLY A 533 5.74 13.51 48.81
CA GLY A 533 6.17 13.80 47.43
C GLY A 533 5.39 14.98 46.81
N ARG A 534 5.78 15.44 45.62
CA ARG A 534 5.02 16.46 44.86
C ARG A 534 4.45 15.89 43.57
N LEU A 535 3.19 16.20 43.27
CA LEU A 535 2.56 15.90 41.98
C LEU A 535 2.72 17.12 41.05
N GLU A 536 3.33 16.90 39.89
CA GLU A 536 3.48 17.89 38.83
C GLU A 536 2.41 17.63 37.76
N PHE A 537 1.53 18.61 37.54
CA PHE A 537 0.49 18.54 36.51
C PHE A 537 0.95 19.26 35.25
N ALA A 538 0.85 18.57 34.12
CA ALA A 538 1.14 19.09 32.80
C ALA A 538 -0.17 19.21 32.01
N SER A 539 -0.62 20.44 31.79
CA SER A 539 -1.84 20.72 31.03
C SER A 539 -1.74 20.20 29.59
N MET A 540 -2.86 19.69 29.07
CA MET A 540 -3.01 19.16 27.70
C MET A 540 -3.66 20.15 26.75
N PHE A 541 -4.32 21.19 27.28
CA PHE A 541 -5.06 22.17 26.48
C PHE A 541 -4.15 23.05 25.61
N ASP A 542 -2.83 22.91 25.77
CA ASP A 542 -1.84 23.49 24.89
C ASP A 542 -1.64 22.70 23.59
N THR A 543 -2.31 21.55 23.40
CA THR A 543 -2.22 20.73 22.18
C THR A 543 -3.41 20.84 21.24
N VAL A 544 -4.49 21.56 21.57
CA VAL A 544 -5.82 21.41 20.93
C VAL A 544 -5.82 21.57 19.39
N HIS A 545 -5.02 22.50 18.85
CA HIS A 545 -4.99 22.77 17.42
C HIS A 545 -3.63 22.40 16.84
N ALA A 546 -3.64 21.71 15.70
CA ALA A 546 -2.47 21.58 14.87
C ALA A 546 -1.95 22.97 14.49
N LEU A 547 -0.64 23.17 14.54
CA LEU A 547 -0.07 24.32 13.84
C LEU A 547 -0.24 24.09 12.34
N ASP A 548 -0.60 25.16 11.62
CA ASP A 548 -0.37 25.25 10.19
C ASP A 548 1.13 25.09 9.95
N THR A 549 1.54 23.85 9.69
CA THR A 549 2.86 23.58 9.17
C THR A 549 2.86 24.15 7.76
N GLN A 550 3.42 25.35 7.59
CA GLN A 550 3.60 26.03 6.31
C GLN A 550 4.57 25.28 5.36
N THR A 551 4.57 23.95 5.37
CA THR A 551 5.45 23.05 4.61
C THR A 551 4.81 22.48 3.35
N ASP A 552 3.54 22.78 3.07
CA ASP A 552 2.89 22.38 1.80
C ASP A 552 3.45 23.10 0.55
N ALA A 553 4.47 23.95 0.72
CA ALA A 553 5.10 24.77 -0.31
C ALA A 553 6.47 24.29 -0.79
N ALA A 554 6.95 23.11 -0.38
CA ALA A 554 8.35 22.70 -0.63
C ALA A 554 8.64 22.27 -2.09
N PHE A 555 7.64 22.21 -2.97
CA PHE A 555 7.83 21.89 -4.39
C PHE A 555 8.60 22.98 -5.17
N PHE A 556 8.59 24.22 -4.68
CA PHE A 556 9.29 25.35 -5.31
C PHE A 556 10.49 25.87 -4.48
N ALA A 557 10.74 25.29 -3.31
CA ALA A 557 11.80 25.75 -2.41
C ALA A 557 12.94 24.72 -2.37
N SER A 558 13.89 24.83 -3.30
CA SER A 558 15.27 24.43 -2.99
C SER A 558 15.77 25.33 -1.83
N PRO A 559 16.69 24.88 -0.95
CA PRO A 559 17.22 25.69 0.15
C PRO A 559 17.86 27.03 -0.28
N ASP A 560 18.08 27.22 -1.58
CA ASP A 560 18.50 28.49 -2.17
C ASP A 560 17.37 29.49 -2.48
N PHE A 561 16.09 29.08 -2.43
CA PHE A 561 14.94 29.89 -2.86
C PHE A 561 14.38 30.82 -1.76
N GLU A 562 14.71 30.59 -0.49
CA GLU A 562 14.17 31.44 0.60
C GLU A 562 14.79 32.84 0.63
N LYS A 563 15.95 33.07 -0.01
CA LYS A 563 16.64 34.38 0.06
C LYS A 563 16.23 35.40 -1.01
N GLU A 564 15.49 35.03 -2.05
CA GLU A 564 15.23 35.94 -3.18
C GLU A 564 13.75 36.08 -3.65
N CYS A 565 12.82 35.27 -3.14
CA CYS A 565 11.43 35.27 -3.63
C CYS A 565 10.46 36.12 -2.77
N VAL A 566 10.73 37.42 -2.64
CA VAL A 566 9.86 38.33 -1.88
C VAL A 566 8.73 38.93 -2.73
N LYS A 567 8.67 38.71 -4.06
CA LYS A 567 7.76 39.49 -4.93
C LYS A 567 6.77 38.74 -5.86
N THR A 568 6.78 37.41 -6.00
CA THR A 568 5.72 36.65 -6.73
C THR A 568 5.43 35.21 -6.20
N PRO A 569 4.96 35.00 -4.96
CA PRO A 569 4.98 33.68 -4.32
C PRO A 569 3.63 32.90 -4.19
N GLY A 570 2.52 33.41 -4.75
CA GLY A 570 1.18 32.86 -4.45
C GLY A 570 0.79 31.55 -5.17
N ILE A 571 0.87 31.52 -6.50
CA ILE A 571 0.26 30.47 -7.33
C ILE A 571 1.07 29.16 -7.28
N HIS A 572 2.40 29.25 -7.33
CA HIS A 572 3.29 28.10 -7.27
C HIS A 572 3.12 27.27 -5.98
N ARG A 573 3.00 27.93 -4.83
CA ARG A 573 2.73 27.26 -3.55
C ARG A 573 1.38 26.54 -3.54
N GLU A 574 0.35 27.16 -4.11
CA GLU A 574 -0.99 26.58 -4.20
C GLU A 574 -1.02 25.32 -5.09
N LEU A 575 -0.28 25.34 -6.20
CA LEU A 575 -0.14 24.20 -7.10
C LEU A 575 0.57 23.01 -6.45
N GLY A 576 1.62 23.26 -5.66
CA GLY A 576 2.29 22.21 -4.88
C GLY A 576 1.34 21.51 -3.90
N ARG A 577 0.46 22.28 -3.26
CA ARG A 577 -0.59 21.74 -2.38
C ARG A 577 -1.63 20.92 -3.15
N ILE A 578 -2.08 21.40 -4.30
CA ILE A 578 -3.04 20.67 -5.16
C ILE A 578 -2.45 19.34 -5.62
N GLN A 579 -1.19 19.35 -6.09
CA GLN A 579 -0.48 18.13 -6.48
C GLN A 579 -0.38 17.11 -5.36
N SER A 580 0.00 17.55 -4.16
CA SER A 580 0.06 16.69 -2.98
C SER A 580 -1.29 16.03 -2.68
N LYS A 581 -2.39 16.82 -2.73
CA LYS A 581 -3.74 16.28 -2.52
C LYS A 581 -4.16 15.26 -3.58
N LEU A 582 -3.85 15.49 -4.85
CA LEU A 582 -4.18 14.56 -5.94
C LEU A 582 -3.42 13.23 -5.82
N LEU A 583 -2.12 13.30 -5.57
CA LEU A 583 -1.27 12.11 -5.35
C LEU A 583 -1.71 11.35 -4.10
N THR A 584 -2.02 12.05 -3.02
CA THR A 584 -2.58 11.45 -1.80
C THR A 584 -3.92 10.76 -2.06
N ALA A 585 -4.81 11.39 -2.83
CA ALA A 585 -6.09 10.79 -3.21
C ALA A 585 -5.90 9.53 -4.07
N TRP A 586 -4.90 9.52 -4.96
CA TRP A 586 -4.54 8.35 -5.76
C TRP A 586 -3.99 7.23 -4.87
N ALA A 587 -2.95 7.51 -4.08
CA ALA A 587 -2.33 6.54 -3.18
C ALA A 587 -3.34 5.96 -2.17
N PHE A 588 -4.22 6.79 -1.61
CA PHE A 588 -5.30 6.37 -0.71
C PHE A 588 -6.23 5.35 -1.38
N ALA A 589 -6.74 5.68 -2.57
CA ALA A 589 -7.66 4.83 -3.33
C ALA A 589 -7.01 3.51 -3.79
N MET A 590 -5.72 3.53 -4.12
CA MET A 590 -4.97 2.32 -4.46
C MET A 590 -4.75 1.43 -3.23
N SER A 591 -4.41 2.02 -2.08
CA SER A 591 -4.04 1.26 -0.88
C SER A 591 -5.19 0.42 -0.30
N LEU A 592 -6.43 0.90 -0.42
CA LEU A 592 -7.63 0.29 0.15
C LEU A 592 -8.35 -0.67 -0.82
N GLY A 593 -7.99 -0.66 -2.10
CA GLY A 593 -8.57 -1.57 -3.10
C GLY A 593 -10.11 -1.52 -3.14
N ASN A 594 -10.75 -2.69 -3.19
CA ASN A 594 -12.19 -2.83 -3.37
C ASN A 594 -13.04 -2.40 -2.16
N THR A 595 -12.43 -2.09 -1.02
CA THR A 595 -13.15 -1.50 0.13
C THR A 595 -13.68 -0.09 -0.18
N VAL A 596 -13.19 0.54 -1.25
CA VAL A 596 -13.70 1.82 -1.75
C VAL A 596 -14.87 1.58 -2.70
N GLU A 597 -16.08 1.90 -2.24
CA GLU A 597 -17.28 1.88 -3.09
C GLU A 597 -17.12 2.77 -4.33
N ASN A 598 -17.55 2.28 -5.50
CA ASN A 598 -17.43 2.99 -6.78
C ASN A 598 -16.00 3.45 -7.12
N ARG A 599 -14.98 2.73 -6.65
CA ARG A 599 -13.56 3.01 -6.88
C ARG A 599 -13.21 3.40 -8.32
N PRO A 600 -13.64 2.68 -9.38
CA PRO A 600 -13.25 3.01 -10.75
C PRO A 600 -13.67 4.42 -11.17
N LEU A 601 -14.85 4.87 -10.74
CA LEU A 601 -15.33 6.21 -11.06
C LEU A 601 -14.57 7.29 -10.29
N LEU A 602 -14.30 7.08 -9.00
CA LEU A 602 -13.54 8.04 -8.20
C LEU A 602 -12.09 8.16 -8.68
N LEU A 603 -11.48 7.04 -9.08
CA LEU A 603 -10.16 7.03 -9.72
C LEU A 603 -10.18 7.75 -11.08
N LYS A 604 -11.19 7.51 -11.92
CA LYS A 604 -11.37 8.24 -13.18
C LYS A 604 -11.49 9.75 -12.93
N HIS A 605 -12.28 10.17 -11.94
CA HIS A 605 -12.42 11.58 -11.58
C HIS A 605 -11.09 12.18 -11.10
N ASN A 606 -10.32 11.47 -10.27
CA ASN A 606 -8.99 11.90 -9.85
C ASN A 606 -8.04 12.08 -11.05
N LEU A 607 -7.99 11.11 -11.97
CA LEU A 607 -7.18 11.19 -13.19
C LEU A 607 -7.60 12.39 -14.07
N CYS A 608 -8.89 12.72 -14.13
CA CYS A 608 -9.36 13.92 -14.80
C CYS A 608 -8.89 15.21 -14.09
N CYS A 609 -8.92 15.26 -12.76
CA CYS A 609 -8.36 16.39 -12.00
C CYS A 609 -6.85 16.53 -12.23
N MET A 610 -6.12 15.41 -12.31
CA MET A 610 -4.69 15.36 -12.64
C MET A 610 -4.41 15.87 -14.05
N LEU A 611 -5.21 15.49 -15.04
CA LEU A 611 -5.10 16.00 -16.41
C LEU A 611 -5.30 17.52 -16.45
N ARG A 612 -6.29 18.02 -15.72
CA ARG A 612 -6.56 19.47 -15.64
C ARG A 612 -5.48 20.22 -14.89
N PHE A 613 -4.89 19.61 -13.87
CA PHE A 613 -3.69 20.13 -13.20
C PHE A 613 -2.49 20.19 -14.15
N ALA A 614 -2.25 19.13 -14.95
CA ALA A 614 -1.22 19.12 -15.98
C ALA A 614 -1.43 20.23 -17.02
N ALA A 615 -2.68 20.48 -17.43
CA ALA A 615 -3.04 21.56 -18.35
C ALA A 615 -2.74 22.94 -17.74
N LEU A 616 -3.06 23.15 -16.45
CA LEU A 616 -2.71 24.39 -15.74
C LEU A 616 -1.18 24.59 -15.66
N LEU A 617 -0.40 23.54 -15.41
CA LEU A 617 1.07 23.63 -15.38
C LEU A 617 1.65 24.09 -16.73
N GLN A 618 1.04 23.72 -17.86
CA GLN A 618 1.50 24.13 -19.20
C GLN A 618 1.28 25.62 -19.50
N LEU A 619 0.32 26.26 -18.83
CA LEU A 619 -0.05 27.67 -19.03
C LEU A 619 0.79 28.64 -18.20
N ILE A 620 1.52 28.15 -17.19
CA ILE A 620 2.37 28.99 -16.35
C ILE A 620 3.62 29.37 -17.14
N PRO A 621 3.88 30.67 -17.38
CA PRO A 621 5.08 31.09 -18.09
C PRO A 621 6.32 30.69 -17.28
N GLY A 622 7.27 29.99 -17.93
CA GLY A 622 8.55 29.68 -17.32
C GLY A 622 9.29 30.98 -17.03
N SER A 623 9.35 31.40 -15.75
CA SER A 623 9.93 32.66 -15.30
C SER A 623 11.24 32.98 -16.01
N VAL A 624 11.38 34.18 -16.56
CA VAL A 624 12.49 34.64 -17.41
C VAL A 624 13.85 34.41 -16.73
N VAL A 625 14.84 33.97 -17.52
CA VAL A 625 16.22 33.67 -17.09
C VAL A 625 16.86 34.94 -16.55
N HIS A 626 17.04 35.07 -15.24
CA HIS A 626 18.10 35.91 -14.67
C HIS A 626 18.88 35.03 -13.67
N ALA A 627 20.22 34.97 -13.85
CA ALA A 627 21.20 34.30 -12.99
C ALA A 627 21.21 32.75 -12.92
N GLY A 628 21.83 32.11 -13.92
CA GLY A 628 22.74 30.95 -13.76
C GLY A 628 22.28 29.62 -13.12
N LYS A 629 21.06 29.46 -12.60
CA LYS A 629 20.58 28.21 -11.98
C LYS A 629 19.67 27.42 -12.93
N LYS A 630 19.84 26.09 -12.97
CA LYS A 630 19.08 25.16 -13.83
C LYS A 630 17.58 25.27 -13.54
N LYS A 631 16.80 25.76 -14.51
CA LYS A 631 15.34 25.80 -14.46
C LYS A 631 14.76 24.39 -14.52
N ILE A 632 13.83 24.09 -13.62
CA ILE A 632 12.94 22.93 -13.75
C ILE A 632 11.97 23.22 -14.90
N SER A 633 12.03 22.43 -15.98
CA SER A 633 11.09 22.57 -17.08
C SER A 633 9.69 22.06 -16.69
N VAL A 634 8.64 22.61 -17.31
CA VAL A 634 7.27 22.11 -17.11
C VAL A 634 7.18 20.63 -17.49
N GLN A 635 7.91 20.19 -18.52
CA GLN A 635 7.99 18.78 -18.91
C GLN A 635 8.57 17.90 -17.80
N ALA A 636 9.64 18.35 -17.11
CA ALA A 636 10.20 17.62 -15.97
C ALA A 636 9.21 17.54 -14.80
N CYS A 637 8.39 18.58 -14.59
CA CYS A 637 7.33 18.54 -13.58
C CYS A 637 6.24 17.51 -13.91
N LEU A 638 5.79 17.47 -15.17
CA LEU A 638 4.80 16.50 -15.65
C LEU A 638 5.31 15.06 -15.60
N LEU A 639 6.55 14.83 -16.01
CA LEU A 639 7.17 13.50 -15.93
C LEU A 639 7.27 13.04 -14.48
N ARG A 640 7.65 13.91 -13.54
CA ARG A 640 7.66 13.57 -12.10
C ARG A 640 6.28 13.28 -11.55
N LEU A 641 5.25 14.01 -11.97
CA LEU A 641 3.86 13.74 -11.59
C LEU A 641 3.43 12.35 -12.07
N LEU A 642 3.78 12.01 -13.31
CA LEU A 642 3.48 10.71 -13.90
C LEU A 642 4.22 9.58 -13.18
N LYS A 643 5.53 9.70 -12.99
CA LYS A 643 6.33 8.73 -12.21
C LYS A 643 5.74 8.55 -10.81
N ALA A 644 5.38 9.65 -10.13
CA ALA A 644 4.71 9.62 -8.83
C ALA A 644 3.41 8.81 -8.82
N LEU A 645 2.64 8.85 -9.90
CA LEU A 645 1.40 8.08 -10.05
C LEU A 645 1.68 6.59 -10.32
N LEU A 646 2.65 6.29 -11.19
CA LEU A 646 2.99 4.94 -11.64
C LEU A 646 3.60 4.06 -10.54
N ILE A 647 4.26 4.67 -9.55
CA ILE A 647 4.85 3.95 -8.40
C ILE A 647 3.80 3.20 -7.56
N PHE A 648 2.56 3.69 -7.54
CA PHE A 648 1.47 3.09 -6.77
C PHE A 648 0.73 1.97 -7.53
N LEU A 649 1.12 1.67 -8.77
CA LEU A 649 0.48 0.61 -9.57
C LEU A 649 0.58 -0.79 -8.98
N PRO A 650 1.71 -1.22 -8.37
CA PRO A 650 1.78 -2.52 -7.72
C PRO A 650 0.77 -2.69 -6.57
N TRP A 651 0.18 -1.61 -6.07
CA TRP A 651 -0.85 -1.65 -5.03
C TRP A 651 -2.23 -2.04 -5.59
N ASP A 652 -2.39 -2.09 -6.92
CA ASP A 652 -3.59 -2.62 -7.57
C ASP A 652 -3.57 -4.15 -7.47
N GLY A 653 -4.27 -4.69 -6.46
CA GLY A 653 -4.36 -6.14 -6.26
C GLY A 653 -4.95 -6.88 -7.46
N ILE A 654 -4.46 -8.10 -7.72
CA ILE A 654 -5.03 -9.00 -8.73
C ILE A 654 -6.23 -9.70 -8.10
N HIS A 655 -7.44 -9.24 -8.42
CA HIS A 655 -8.69 -9.82 -7.92
C HIS A 655 -9.41 -10.65 -9.00
N SER A 656 -10.45 -11.39 -8.62
CA SER A 656 -11.28 -12.23 -9.50
C SER A 656 -11.82 -11.52 -10.74
N ASP A 657 -12.02 -10.19 -10.64
CA ASP A 657 -12.61 -9.36 -11.69
C ASP A 657 -11.56 -8.66 -12.60
N GLY A 658 -10.26 -8.97 -12.40
CA GLY A 658 -9.14 -8.43 -13.19
C GLY A 658 -8.64 -7.04 -12.75
N PRO A 659 -7.55 -6.52 -13.35
CA PRO A 659 -6.94 -5.25 -12.97
C PRO A 659 -7.80 -4.06 -13.41
N HIS A 660 -8.48 -3.41 -12.45
CA HIS A 660 -9.39 -2.30 -12.73
C HIS A 660 -8.68 -1.00 -13.15
N CYS A 661 -7.42 -0.78 -12.75
CA CYS A 661 -6.73 0.48 -13.05
C CYS A 661 -6.05 0.48 -14.43
N LEU A 662 -5.80 -0.68 -15.03
CA LEU A 662 -5.10 -0.80 -16.33
C LEU A 662 -5.81 0.02 -17.43
N GLY A 663 -7.12 -0.17 -17.60
CA GLY A 663 -7.90 0.55 -18.62
C GLY A 663 -7.96 2.07 -18.35
N LEU A 664 -8.05 2.46 -17.07
CA LEU A 664 -8.05 3.87 -16.68
C LEU A 664 -6.73 4.55 -17.04
N LEU A 665 -5.59 3.89 -16.80
CA LEU A 665 -4.26 4.43 -17.11
C LEU A 665 -3.99 4.52 -18.61
N VAL A 666 -4.44 3.54 -19.38
CA VAL A 666 -4.36 3.60 -20.86
C VAL A 666 -5.13 4.82 -21.37
N SER A 667 -6.35 5.04 -20.85
CA SER A 667 -7.16 6.20 -21.22
C SER A 667 -6.53 7.53 -20.76
N PHE A 668 -5.98 7.58 -19.55
CA PHE A 668 -5.30 8.76 -19.02
C PHE A 668 -4.05 9.10 -19.84
N SER A 669 -3.24 8.10 -20.18
CA SER A 669 -2.03 8.28 -20.99
C SER A 669 -2.37 8.84 -22.36
N GLN A 670 -3.42 8.31 -23.01
CA GLN A 670 -3.92 8.83 -24.27
C GLN A 670 -4.33 10.31 -24.16
N GLN A 671 -5.05 10.69 -23.10
CA GLN A 671 -5.49 12.08 -22.90
C GLN A 671 -4.33 13.03 -22.53
N LEU A 672 -3.36 12.56 -21.74
CA LEU A 672 -2.17 13.33 -21.39
C LEU A 672 -1.33 13.64 -22.62
N ILE A 673 -1.16 12.68 -23.52
CA ILE A 673 -0.41 12.84 -24.76
C ILE A 673 -1.15 13.79 -25.70
N ARG A 674 -2.48 13.68 -25.81
CA ARG A 674 -3.30 14.66 -26.53
C ARG A 674 -3.09 16.07 -25.98
N LEU A 675 -3.18 16.26 -24.66
CA LEU A 675 -2.93 17.54 -24.00
C LEU A 675 -1.53 18.10 -24.32
N LEU A 676 -0.49 17.26 -24.38
CA LEU A 676 0.89 17.68 -24.72
C LEU A 676 1.07 18.10 -26.18
N LEU A 677 0.21 17.60 -27.08
CA LEU A 677 0.25 17.88 -28.51
C LEU A 677 -0.76 18.99 -28.92
N THR A 678 -1.68 19.39 -28.04
CA THR A 678 -2.63 20.49 -28.30
C THR A 678 -1.95 21.86 -28.17
N PRO A 679 -2.19 22.80 -29.11
CA PRO A 679 -1.62 24.15 -29.06
C PRO A 679 -2.03 24.95 -27.82
N LYS A 680 -1.13 25.80 -27.34
CA LYS A 680 -1.37 26.75 -26.24
C LYS A 680 -2.21 27.95 -26.73
N PRO A 681 -3.01 28.58 -25.87
CA PRO A 681 -3.86 29.71 -26.27
C PRO A 681 -3.10 30.89 -26.89
N GLY A 682 -1.84 31.13 -26.52
CA GLY A 682 -1.01 32.20 -27.09
C GLY A 682 -0.40 31.92 -28.47
N SER A 683 -0.24 30.65 -28.89
CA SER A 683 0.35 30.30 -30.18
C SER A 683 -0.66 30.37 -31.34
N LEU A 684 -1.97 30.35 -31.03
CA LEU A 684 -3.05 30.53 -32.01
C LEU A 684 -3.04 31.94 -32.64
N GLN A 685 -2.39 32.92 -32.01
CA GLN A 685 -2.33 34.31 -32.48
C GLN A 685 -1.08 34.62 -33.33
N THR A 686 -0.03 33.77 -33.29
CA THR A 686 1.29 34.10 -33.87
C THR A 686 1.68 33.28 -35.10
N GLY A 687 0.89 32.29 -35.53
CA GLY A 687 1.13 31.54 -36.77
C GLY A 687 2.44 30.74 -36.82
N GLN A 688 3.16 30.59 -35.71
CA GLN A 688 4.37 29.79 -35.61
C GLN A 688 4.04 28.29 -35.44
N CYS A 689 4.92 27.44 -35.97
CA CYS A 689 4.73 25.99 -36.04
C CYS A 689 4.33 25.38 -34.68
N ILE A 690 3.28 24.56 -34.71
CA ILE A 690 2.43 24.19 -33.56
C ILE A 690 3.04 23.04 -32.73
N LEU A 691 3.93 22.26 -33.34
CA LEU A 691 4.62 21.09 -32.78
C LEU A 691 6.13 21.32 -32.80
N SER A 692 6.85 20.68 -31.88
CA SER A 692 8.33 20.72 -31.83
C SER A 692 8.88 19.32 -31.58
N SER A 693 10.09 19.08 -32.07
CA SER A 693 10.92 17.90 -31.72
C SER A 693 11.00 17.67 -30.20
N CYS A 694 11.08 18.74 -29.40
CA CYS A 694 11.08 18.67 -27.93
C CYS A 694 9.77 18.11 -27.33
N SER A 695 8.62 18.51 -27.87
CA SER A 695 7.31 18.00 -27.43
C SER A 695 7.15 16.52 -27.74
N LEU A 696 7.56 16.10 -28.94
CA LEU A 696 7.51 14.70 -29.37
C LEU A 696 8.50 13.83 -28.58
N SER A 697 9.70 14.33 -28.28
CA SER A 697 10.64 13.63 -27.39
C SER A 697 10.08 13.45 -25.99
N THR A 698 9.32 14.43 -25.47
CA THR A 698 8.68 14.33 -24.15
C THR A 698 7.57 13.27 -24.16
N VAL A 699 6.77 13.23 -25.22
CA VAL A 699 5.73 12.21 -25.43
C VAL A 699 6.35 10.81 -25.48
N LEU A 700 7.46 10.65 -26.21
CA LEU A 700 8.17 9.38 -26.31
C LEU A 700 8.65 8.88 -24.94
N LEU A 701 9.26 9.75 -24.14
CA LEU A 701 9.72 9.42 -22.78
C LEU A 701 8.56 9.02 -21.87
N ILE A 702 7.44 9.75 -21.93
CA ILE A 702 6.23 9.44 -21.16
C ILE A 702 5.67 8.07 -21.55
N LEU A 703 5.57 7.78 -22.85
CA LEU A 703 5.03 6.51 -23.31
C LEU A 703 5.92 5.31 -22.92
N GLN A 704 7.25 5.46 -23.03
CA GLN A 704 8.19 4.43 -22.58
C GLN A 704 8.05 4.16 -21.09
N GLU A 705 8.04 5.19 -20.25
CA GLU A 705 7.90 5.06 -18.80
C GLU A 705 6.58 4.39 -18.39
N VAL A 706 5.47 4.74 -19.04
CA VAL A 706 4.16 4.09 -18.79
C VAL A 706 4.19 2.64 -19.23
N SER A 707 4.72 2.33 -20.41
CA SER A 707 4.83 0.96 -20.91
C SER A 707 5.62 0.07 -19.94
N ASP A 708 6.80 0.54 -19.50
CA ASP A 708 7.67 -0.20 -18.59
C ASP A 708 7.00 -0.39 -17.21
N SER A 709 6.34 0.65 -16.69
CA SER A 709 5.62 0.58 -15.41
C SER A 709 4.42 -0.35 -15.44
N LEU A 710 3.66 -0.38 -16.54
CA LEU A 710 2.52 -1.29 -16.71
C LEU A 710 2.98 -2.74 -16.79
N ASP A 711 4.05 -3.02 -17.53
CA ASP A 711 4.61 -4.36 -17.64
C ASP A 711 5.20 -4.83 -16.30
N HIS A 712 5.85 -3.94 -15.55
CA HIS A 712 6.37 -4.25 -14.22
C HIS A 712 5.25 -4.51 -13.19
N ALA A 713 4.17 -3.72 -13.23
CA ALA A 713 3.08 -3.83 -12.26
C ALA A 713 2.14 -5.01 -12.53
N TYR A 714 1.86 -5.33 -13.79
CA TYR A 714 0.79 -6.27 -14.17
C TYR A 714 1.26 -7.54 -14.90
N SER A 715 2.58 -7.77 -15.02
CA SER A 715 3.06 -9.04 -15.54
C SER A 715 2.79 -10.18 -14.54
N LEU A 716 2.35 -11.33 -15.07
CA LEU A 716 1.89 -12.51 -14.32
C LEU A 716 2.95 -13.11 -13.36
N GLN A 717 4.20 -12.63 -13.41
CA GLN A 717 5.34 -13.11 -12.63
C GLN A 717 5.50 -12.43 -11.26
N GLN A 718 4.56 -11.60 -10.79
CA GLN A 718 4.66 -10.95 -9.47
C GLN A 718 4.59 -11.88 -8.23
N ARG A 719 4.69 -13.21 -8.41
CA ARG A 719 5.23 -14.06 -7.33
C ARG A 719 6.71 -13.76 -7.01
N VAL A 720 7.42 -13.00 -7.84
CA VAL A 720 8.89 -12.83 -7.80
C VAL A 720 9.33 -11.40 -7.49
N VAL A 721 8.74 -10.71 -6.50
CA VAL A 721 9.49 -9.60 -5.84
C VAL A 721 10.48 -10.15 -4.80
N TRP A 722 10.24 -11.37 -4.33
CA TRP A 722 11.01 -12.00 -3.26
C TRP A 722 11.86 -13.21 -3.70
N LEU A 723 11.62 -13.78 -4.89
CA LEU A 723 12.28 -15.02 -5.37
C LEU A 723 13.61 -14.84 -6.13
N SER A 724 14.10 -13.62 -6.38
CA SER A 724 15.30 -13.40 -7.22
C SER A 724 16.66 -13.51 -6.48
N ALA A 725 16.69 -13.86 -5.18
CA ALA A 725 17.94 -13.98 -4.42
C ALA A 725 18.60 -15.37 -4.52
N GLY A 726 18.53 -16.01 -5.70
CA GLY A 726 18.95 -17.41 -5.90
C GLY A 726 19.99 -17.59 -6.99
N LYS A 727 21.26 -17.51 -6.59
CA LYS A 727 22.49 -18.08 -7.20
C LYS A 727 22.99 -17.59 -8.57
N ASP A 728 24.29 -17.26 -8.56
CA ASP A 728 25.25 -17.25 -9.67
C ASP A 728 25.15 -16.14 -10.73
N SER A 729 25.03 -14.90 -10.27
CA SER A 729 25.74 -13.78 -10.90
C SER A 729 26.22 -12.83 -9.80
N GLN A 730 27.47 -12.35 -9.91
CA GLN A 730 28.04 -11.39 -8.96
C GLN A 730 27.07 -10.21 -8.78
N PRO A 731 26.82 -9.73 -7.53
CA PRO A 731 25.87 -8.66 -7.27
C PRO A 731 26.49 -7.31 -7.66
N HIS A 732 26.53 -7.03 -8.96
CA HIS A 732 26.76 -5.68 -9.46
C HIS A 732 25.46 -4.89 -9.30
N LEU A 733 25.32 -4.27 -8.14
CA LEU A 733 24.46 -3.10 -7.85
C LEU A 733 23.18 -3.01 -8.69
N CYS A 734 22.20 -3.88 -8.40
CA CYS A 734 20.80 -3.52 -8.58
C CYS A 734 20.38 -2.54 -7.47
N THR A 735 20.98 -1.33 -7.48
CA THR A 735 20.40 -0.14 -6.85
C THR A 735 19.18 0.29 -7.66
N LEU A 736 18.10 -0.49 -7.57
CA LEU A 736 16.75 -0.02 -7.89
C LEU A 736 16.30 0.90 -6.75
N ASP A 737 16.93 2.06 -6.74
CA ASP A 737 16.52 3.26 -6.04
C ASP A 737 15.47 3.97 -6.91
N MET A 738 14.37 3.28 -7.19
CA MET A 738 13.21 3.87 -7.86
C MET A 738 12.14 4.09 -6.79
N HIS A 739 12.32 5.24 -6.15
CA HIS A 739 11.33 6.01 -5.40
C HIS A 739 11.16 5.69 -3.92
N HIS A 740 12.11 6.23 -3.16
CA HIS A 740 11.72 7.05 -2.02
C HIS A 740 10.62 8.04 -2.43
N VAL A 741 9.57 8.20 -1.62
CA VAL A 741 8.76 9.43 -1.62
C VAL A 741 9.25 10.30 -0.47
N PRO A 742 10.33 11.07 -0.66
CA PRO A 742 10.28 12.44 -0.24
C PRO A 742 9.49 13.19 -1.32
N GLN A 743 8.87 14.31 -0.96
CA GLN A 743 8.50 15.25 -2.00
C GLN A 743 9.72 15.49 -2.92
N LEU A 744 9.47 15.48 -4.23
CA LEU A 744 10.47 15.50 -5.29
C LEU A 744 11.80 16.23 -5.03
N GLN A 745 12.87 15.64 -5.57
CA GLN A 745 13.96 16.42 -6.16
C GLN A 745 14.61 15.64 -7.31
N ASP A 746 14.99 16.39 -8.36
CA ASP A 746 15.63 15.90 -9.58
C ASP A 746 17.02 15.33 -9.29
N ARG A 747 17.31 14.14 -9.81
CA ARG A 747 18.70 13.71 -10.03
C ARG A 747 18.82 13.04 -11.40
N LYS A 748 19.88 13.42 -12.12
CA LYS A 748 20.20 13.00 -13.49
C LYS A 748 20.33 11.47 -13.59
N GLU A 749 19.56 10.89 -14.48
CA GLU A 749 19.63 9.47 -14.88
C GLU A 749 20.93 9.22 -15.67
N GLU A 750 21.81 8.37 -15.14
CA GLU A 750 22.77 7.64 -15.97
C GLU A 750 22.03 6.45 -16.58
N LYS A 751 21.89 6.44 -17.90
CA LYS A 751 21.24 5.38 -18.66
C LYS A 751 22.06 4.09 -18.52
N THR A 752 21.49 3.06 -17.91
CA THR A 752 21.96 1.67 -18.09
C THR A 752 20.91 0.90 -18.87
N SER A 753 21.29 0.43 -20.05
CA SER A 753 20.52 -0.46 -20.91
C SER A 753 20.31 -1.81 -20.21
N VAL A 754 19.13 -2.04 -19.65
CA VAL A 754 18.71 -3.35 -19.18
C VAL A 754 18.41 -4.23 -20.40
N THR A 755 19.17 -5.30 -20.54
CA THR A 755 18.99 -6.31 -21.58
C THR A 755 17.62 -6.96 -21.41
N ARG A 756 16.74 -6.77 -22.40
CA ARG A 756 15.38 -7.33 -22.46
C ARG A 756 15.43 -8.84 -22.62
N GLU A 757 15.15 -9.61 -21.58
CA GLU A 757 14.70 -10.99 -21.78
C GLU A 757 13.27 -10.95 -22.35
N ALA A 758 13.15 -11.41 -23.59
CA ALA A 758 11.92 -11.30 -24.36
C ALA A 758 10.90 -12.35 -23.90
N GLN A 759 9.96 -11.96 -23.05
CA GLN A 759 8.72 -12.74 -22.88
C GLN A 759 7.96 -12.83 -24.22
N PRO A 760 7.28 -13.96 -24.52
CA PRO A 760 6.57 -14.17 -25.78
C PRO A 760 5.46 -13.14 -26.02
N LEU A 761 5.44 -12.56 -27.23
CA LEU A 761 4.39 -11.67 -27.76
C LEU A 761 3.12 -12.50 -28.03
N PRO A 762 2.12 -12.52 -27.13
CA PRO A 762 1.09 -11.46 -27.10
C PRO A 762 0.59 -11.07 -25.68
N HIS A 763 1.32 -11.37 -24.60
CA HIS A 763 0.80 -11.23 -23.22
C HIS A 763 1.29 -10.02 -22.40
N ARG A 764 1.94 -9.02 -23.01
CA ARG A 764 2.42 -7.83 -22.27
C ARG A 764 1.28 -6.82 -22.00
N PRO A 765 1.08 -6.36 -20.75
CA PRO A 765 0.12 -5.31 -20.42
C PRO A 765 0.26 -4.03 -21.25
N SER A 766 1.50 -3.64 -21.58
CA SER A 766 1.83 -2.46 -22.38
C SER A 766 1.30 -2.50 -23.82
N SER A 767 0.98 -3.69 -24.37
CA SER A 767 0.39 -3.84 -25.70
C SER A 767 -0.94 -3.08 -25.86
N ARG A 768 -1.66 -2.81 -24.76
CA ARG A 768 -2.88 -1.99 -24.75
C ARG A 768 -2.65 -0.53 -25.18
N LEU A 769 -1.40 -0.04 -25.14
CA LEU A 769 -1.02 1.29 -25.61
C LEU A 769 -0.78 1.37 -27.12
N LEU A 770 -0.89 0.26 -27.87
CA LEU A 770 -0.63 0.21 -29.32
C LEU A 770 -1.36 1.31 -30.10
N GLY A 771 -2.65 1.53 -29.81
CA GLY A 771 -3.43 2.57 -30.49
C GLY A 771 -2.91 3.99 -30.24
N VAL A 772 -2.28 4.22 -29.07
CA VAL A 772 -1.66 5.52 -28.75
C VAL A 772 -0.34 5.68 -29.50
N TRP A 773 0.48 4.63 -29.56
CA TRP A 773 1.72 4.63 -30.34
C TRP A 773 1.47 4.89 -31.83
N GLN A 774 0.47 4.24 -32.43
CA GLN A 774 0.08 4.47 -33.82
C GLN A 774 -0.40 5.91 -34.08
N TRP A 775 -1.13 6.50 -33.12
CA TRP A 775 -1.59 7.88 -33.25
C TRP A 775 -0.42 8.87 -33.18
N VAL A 776 0.51 8.70 -32.24
CA VAL A 776 1.73 9.55 -32.15
C VAL A 776 2.59 9.41 -33.40
N TYR A 777 2.69 8.20 -33.96
CA TYR A 777 3.39 7.97 -35.23
C TYR A 777 2.77 8.79 -36.37
N ARG A 778 1.44 8.79 -36.51
CA ARG A 778 0.74 9.60 -37.52
C ARG A 778 1.00 11.09 -37.35
N VAL A 779 0.87 11.61 -36.13
CA VAL A 779 1.14 13.04 -35.84
C VAL A 779 2.60 13.41 -36.16
N THR A 780 3.53 12.49 -35.88
CA THR A 780 4.94 12.68 -36.22
C THR A 780 5.15 12.70 -37.74
N GLN A 781 4.44 11.87 -38.50
CA GLN A 781 4.48 11.88 -39.97
C GLN A 781 3.93 13.19 -40.55
N GLU A 782 2.75 13.62 -40.10
CA GLU A 782 2.13 14.90 -40.51
C GLU A 782 3.08 16.08 -40.24
N TYR A 783 3.74 16.08 -39.08
CA TYR A 783 4.72 17.11 -38.72
C TYR A 783 5.99 17.07 -39.58
N VAL A 784 6.49 15.88 -39.92
CA VAL A 784 7.63 15.73 -40.85
C VAL A 784 7.27 16.24 -42.25
N GLU A 785 6.02 16.07 -42.70
CA GLU A 785 5.54 16.63 -43.97
C GLU A 785 5.42 18.15 -43.92
N GLU A 786 4.91 18.72 -42.82
CA GLU A 786 4.88 20.19 -42.62
C GLU A 786 6.28 20.80 -42.62
N LEU A 787 7.25 20.16 -41.95
CA LEU A 787 8.65 20.59 -41.94
C LEU A 787 9.31 20.52 -43.33
N ARG A 788 8.90 19.59 -44.19
CA ARG A 788 9.37 19.54 -45.59
C ARG A 788 8.90 20.74 -46.41
N ASN A 789 7.82 21.40 -45.98
CA ASN A 789 7.31 22.62 -46.60
C ASN A 789 8.00 23.90 -46.08
N LEU A 790 8.82 23.80 -45.01
CA LEU A 790 9.49 24.92 -44.31
C LEU A 790 11.03 24.90 -44.46
N LYS A 791 11.54 24.41 -45.59
CA LYS A 791 12.96 24.09 -45.85
C LYS A 791 14.00 25.22 -45.69
N ASP A 792 13.58 26.47 -45.45
CA ASP A 792 14.45 27.66 -45.44
C ASP A 792 14.59 28.33 -44.06
N CYS A 793 14.18 27.67 -42.96
CA CYS A 793 14.29 28.22 -41.60
C CYS A 793 15.61 27.81 -40.90
N GLU A 794 16.19 28.72 -40.11
CA GLU A 794 17.32 28.40 -39.22
C GLU A 794 16.95 27.28 -38.23
N GLY A 795 17.79 26.25 -38.11
CA GLY A 795 17.56 25.10 -37.22
C GLY A 795 16.79 23.91 -37.83
N TRP A 796 16.39 24.01 -39.10
CA TRP A 796 15.63 22.95 -39.81
C TRP A 796 16.35 21.60 -39.86
N GLU A 797 17.66 21.58 -40.14
CA GLU A 797 18.44 20.33 -40.22
C GLU A 797 18.53 19.60 -38.88
N GLU A 798 18.71 20.35 -37.77
CA GLU A 798 18.76 19.79 -36.41
C GLU A 798 17.40 19.21 -36.01
N GLU A 799 16.31 19.91 -36.30
CA GLU A 799 14.95 19.46 -36.01
C GLU A 799 14.58 18.23 -36.84
N GLN A 800 14.93 18.19 -38.12
CA GLN A 800 14.71 17.02 -38.98
C GLN A 800 15.50 15.79 -38.48
N HIS A 801 16.76 15.96 -38.10
CA HIS A 801 17.57 14.86 -37.56
C HIS A 801 17.01 14.32 -36.24
N GLN A 802 16.51 15.18 -35.36
CA GLN A 802 15.86 14.74 -34.12
C GLN A 802 14.56 13.97 -34.39
N LEU A 803 13.77 14.40 -35.37
CA LEU A 803 12.51 13.76 -35.72
C LEU A 803 12.68 12.38 -36.35
N THR A 804 13.66 12.19 -37.22
CA THR A 804 13.96 10.85 -37.76
C THR A 804 14.38 9.88 -36.65
N GLY A 805 15.18 10.36 -35.69
CA GLY A 805 15.53 9.61 -34.48
C GLY A 805 14.30 9.23 -33.64
N ILE A 806 13.40 10.18 -33.36
CA ILE A 806 12.16 9.94 -32.60
C ILE A 806 11.23 8.96 -33.35
N MET A 807 11.04 9.16 -34.65
CA MET A 807 10.19 8.32 -35.50
C MET A 807 10.67 6.87 -35.53
N SER A 808 11.99 6.64 -35.61
CA SER A 808 12.57 5.29 -35.55
C SER A 808 12.30 4.60 -34.21
N GLN A 809 12.37 5.32 -33.09
CA GLN A 809 12.10 4.77 -31.75
C GLN A 809 10.62 4.42 -31.57
N ILE A 810 9.71 5.26 -32.08
CA ILE A 810 8.27 4.96 -32.12
C ILE A 810 8.00 3.70 -32.95
N GLN A 811 8.65 3.58 -34.11
CA GLN A 811 8.52 2.39 -34.98
C GLN A 811 8.98 1.11 -34.29
N VAL A 812 10.13 1.14 -33.61
CA VAL A 812 10.63 0.00 -32.81
C VAL A 812 9.64 -0.38 -31.71
N ALA A 813 9.04 0.60 -31.02
CA ALA A 813 8.06 0.33 -29.98
C ALA A 813 6.78 -0.35 -30.53
N ILE A 814 6.28 0.08 -31.69
CA ILE A 814 5.13 -0.53 -32.36
C ILE A 814 5.45 -1.96 -32.79
N GLN A 815 6.61 -2.18 -33.43
CA GLN A 815 7.04 -3.51 -33.87
C GLN A 815 7.26 -4.47 -32.69
N ALA A 816 7.74 -3.97 -31.54
CA ALA A 816 7.91 -4.77 -30.32
C ALA A 816 6.58 -5.29 -29.75
N THR A 817 5.44 -4.71 -30.13
CA THR A 817 4.11 -5.23 -29.77
C THR A 817 3.56 -6.26 -30.77
N GLY A 818 4.29 -6.55 -31.84
CA GLY A 818 3.88 -7.48 -32.90
C GLY A 818 3.06 -6.83 -34.03
N ALA A 819 2.88 -5.51 -34.00
CA ALA A 819 2.17 -4.77 -35.04
C ALA A 819 3.10 -4.40 -36.20
N THR A 820 2.65 -4.65 -37.43
CA THR A 820 3.34 -4.22 -38.66
C THR A 820 2.85 -2.83 -39.08
N LEU A 821 3.79 -1.93 -39.38
CA LEU A 821 3.50 -0.55 -39.80
C LEU A 821 3.21 -0.42 -41.31
N GLU A 822 3.67 -1.39 -42.08
CA GLU A 822 3.38 -1.50 -43.51
C GLU A 822 2.43 -2.69 -43.73
N GLU A 823 1.51 -2.55 -44.68
CA GLU A 823 0.94 -3.70 -45.39
C GLU A 823 2.08 -4.34 -46.22
N GLY A 824 3.00 -5.02 -45.53
CA GLY A 824 3.92 -5.93 -46.20
C GLY A 824 3.11 -6.95 -47.00
N PRO A 825 3.65 -7.52 -48.10
CA PRO A 825 2.92 -8.46 -48.92
C PRO A 825 2.40 -9.57 -47.99
N VAL A 826 1.08 -9.60 -47.80
CA VAL A 826 0.41 -10.59 -46.96
C VAL A 826 0.94 -11.93 -47.41
N LEU A 827 1.71 -12.63 -46.56
CA LEU A 827 1.97 -14.05 -46.78
C LEU A 827 0.59 -14.65 -46.92
N LEU A 828 0.25 -15.12 -48.11
CA LEU A 828 -1.04 -15.71 -48.41
C LEU A 828 -1.26 -16.81 -47.37
N THR A 829 -2.08 -16.55 -46.36
CA THR A 829 -2.43 -17.54 -45.36
C THR A 829 -3.23 -18.60 -46.07
N CYS A 830 -2.56 -19.69 -46.46
CA CYS A 830 -3.23 -20.87 -46.97
C CYS A 830 -4.00 -21.49 -45.80
N PRO A 831 -5.34 -21.58 -45.86
CA PRO A 831 -6.16 -22.10 -44.77
C PRO A 831 -5.72 -23.51 -44.33
N GLY A 832 -5.19 -24.31 -45.27
CA GLY A 832 -4.64 -25.62 -44.97
C GLY A 832 -3.40 -25.59 -44.05
N GLU A 833 -2.51 -24.61 -44.18
CA GLU A 833 -1.29 -24.53 -43.35
C GLU A 833 -1.63 -24.22 -41.88
N GLN A 834 -2.59 -23.33 -41.64
CA GLN A 834 -3.07 -23.06 -40.28
C GLN A 834 -3.71 -24.31 -39.67
N LEU A 835 -4.58 -24.99 -40.41
CA LEU A 835 -5.21 -26.23 -39.95
C LEU A 835 -4.19 -27.35 -39.66
N TYR A 836 -3.09 -27.40 -40.42
CA TYR A 836 -2.00 -28.34 -40.20
C TYR A 836 -1.23 -28.03 -38.90
N LEU A 837 -0.88 -26.77 -38.67
CA LEU A 837 -0.16 -26.33 -37.46
C LEU A 837 -1.01 -26.52 -36.19
N PHE A 838 -2.33 -26.42 -36.29
CA PHE A 838 -3.27 -26.75 -35.21
C PHE A 838 -3.55 -28.26 -35.05
N GLY A 839 -2.80 -29.13 -35.74
CA GLY A 839 -2.92 -30.60 -35.65
C GLY A 839 -4.17 -31.17 -36.30
N SER A 840 -4.96 -30.38 -37.03
CA SER A 840 -6.18 -30.80 -37.72
C SER A 840 -5.88 -31.31 -39.14
N TYR A 841 -5.04 -32.35 -39.24
CA TYR A 841 -4.47 -32.84 -40.49
C TYR A 841 -5.51 -33.26 -41.56
N LEU A 842 -6.63 -33.86 -41.14
CA LEU A 842 -7.69 -34.27 -42.07
C LEU A 842 -8.41 -33.08 -42.71
N LYS A 843 -8.56 -31.97 -41.96
CA LYS A 843 -9.18 -30.74 -42.47
C LYS A 843 -8.20 -29.98 -43.36
N SER A 844 -6.91 -30.01 -43.04
CA SER A 844 -5.88 -29.42 -43.88
C SER A 844 -5.75 -30.16 -45.22
N ASP A 845 -5.75 -31.50 -45.24
CA ASP A 845 -5.76 -32.32 -46.48
C ASP A 845 -6.90 -31.91 -47.42
N LYS A 846 -8.13 -31.80 -46.89
CA LYS A 846 -9.29 -31.34 -47.68
C LYS A 846 -9.12 -29.91 -48.19
N ALA A 847 -8.59 -29.00 -47.37
CA ALA A 847 -8.37 -27.61 -47.74
C ALA A 847 -7.34 -27.47 -48.88
N TRP A 848 -6.22 -28.18 -48.82
CA TRP A 848 -5.21 -28.13 -49.89
C TRP A 848 -5.70 -28.79 -51.18
N ARG A 849 -6.45 -29.90 -51.11
CA ARG A 849 -7.07 -30.50 -52.31
C ARG A 849 -8.03 -29.54 -53.01
N SER A 850 -8.86 -28.83 -52.25
CA SER A 850 -9.74 -27.81 -52.82
C SER A 850 -8.96 -26.65 -53.43
N GLN A 851 -7.89 -26.17 -52.78
CA GLN A 851 -7.05 -25.10 -53.32
C GLN A 851 -6.30 -25.50 -54.60
N ILE A 852 -5.81 -26.74 -54.70
CA ILE A 852 -5.19 -27.28 -55.92
C ILE A 852 -6.21 -27.31 -57.07
N CYS A 853 -7.46 -27.71 -56.80
CA CYS A 853 -8.54 -27.69 -57.80
C CYS A 853 -8.89 -26.26 -58.25
N GLU A 854 -8.90 -25.29 -57.33
CA GLU A 854 -9.20 -23.88 -57.63
C GLU A 854 -8.08 -23.17 -58.41
N GLU A 855 -6.81 -23.42 -58.10
CA GLU A 855 -5.66 -22.84 -58.81
C GLU A 855 -5.51 -23.46 -60.22
N ASN A 856 -5.94 -24.71 -60.42
CA ASN A 856 -6.03 -25.34 -61.76
C ASN A 856 -7.01 -24.63 -62.71
N LEU A 857 -7.90 -23.77 -62.20
CA LEU A 857 -8.83 -22.96 -63.02
C LEU A 857 -8.31 -21.56 -63.36
N LYS A 858 -7.28 -21.04 -62.66
CA LYS A 858 -6.75 -19.68 -62.86
C LYS A 858 -5.44 -19.72 -63.65
N CYS A 859 -5.39 -19.05 -64.80
CA CYS A 859 -4.19 -18.97 -65.64
C CYS A 859 -3.31 -17.79 -65.14
N SER A 860 -2.24 -18.07 -64.40
CA SER A 860 -1.28 -17.05 -63.95
C SER A 860 0.17 -17.54 -64.01
N ASP A 861 1.10 -16.62 -64.30
CA ASP A 861 2.55 -16.90 -64.44
C ASP A 861 3.24 -17.38 -63.14
N ARG A 862 2.57 -17.28 -61.98
CA ARG A 862 3.09 -17.77 -60.68
C ARG A 862 2.66 -19.20 -60.33
N ARG A 863 2.03 -19.93 -61.25
CA ARG A 863 1.49 -21.29 -61.03
C ARG A 863 2.50 -22.27 -60.46
N VAL A 864 3.68 -22.35 -61.07
CA VAL A 864 4.65 -23.42 -60.79
C VAL A 864 5.12 -23.41 -59.33
N PHE A 865 5.33 -22.23 -58.75
CA PHE A 865 5.79 -22.11 -57.37
C PHE A 865 4.68 -22.48 -56.37
N LYS A 866 3.46 -22.00 -56.60
CA LYS A 866 2.29 -22.30 -55.76
C LYS A 866 1.88 -23.77 -55.83
N ASP A 867 1.88 -24.36 -57.02
CA ASP A 867 1.55 -25.78 -57.21
C ASP A 867 2.56 -26.67 -56.50
N THR A 868 3.85 -26.31 -56.55
CA THR A 868 4.91 -27.05 -55.84
C THR A 868 4.73 -26.96 -54.33
N GLN A 869 4.44 -25.77 -53.80
CA GLN A 869 4.18 -25.57 -52.37
C GLN A 869 2.96 -26.37 -51.88
N LEU A 870 1.84 -26.31 -52.61
CA LEU A 870 0.61 -27.02 -52.25
C LEU A 870 0.77 -28.55 -52.32
N CYS A 871 1.47 -29.06 -53.33
CA CYS A 871 1.76 -30.50 -53.45
C CYS A 871 2.68 -30.99 -52.33
N LEU A 872 3.70 -30.21 -51.94
CA LEU A 872 4.57 -30.55 -50.82
C LEU A 872 3.80 -30.52 -49.49
N ALA A 873 2.96 -29.51 -49.26
CA ALA A 873 2.12 -29.42 -48.07
C ALA A 873 1.15 -30.61 -47.96
N LEU A 874 0.54 -31.02 -49.08
CA LEU A 874 -0.30 -32.21 -49.15
C LEU A 874 0.48 -33.48 -48.79
N LEU A 875 1.69 -33.66 -49.34
CA LEU A 875 2.55 -34.81 -49.04
C LEU A 875 2.92 -34.88 -47.56
N TYR A 876 3.35 -33.75 -46.97
CA TYR A 876 3.67 -33.69 -45.53
C TYR A 876 2.46 -34.01 -44.66
N SER A 877 1.25 -33.68 -45.10
CA SER A 877 0.03 -34.03 -44.38
C SER A 877 -0.38 -35.48 -44.45
N LEU A 878 -0.09 -36.16 -45.56
CA LEU A 878 -0.30 -37.60 -45.67
C LEU A 878 0.70 -38.34 -44.79
N LEU A 879 1.94 -37.84 -44.72
CA LEU A 879 2.99 -38.36 -43.84
C LEU A 879 2.65 -38.16 -42.36
N SER A 880 2.17 -36.96 -41.97
CA SER A 880 1.78 -36.69 -40.57
C SER A 880 0.55 -37.48 -40.11
N GLN A 881 -0.29 -37.92 -41.05
CA GLN A 881 -1.42 -38.82 -40.80
C GLN A 881 -1.04 -40.31 -40.84
N TYR A 882 0.24 -40.64 -41.00
CA TYR A 882 0.74 -42.02 -41.19
C TYR A 882 0.12 -42.75 -42.39
N ARG A 883 -0.39 -42.02 -43.39
CA ARG A 883 -0.93 -42.57 -44.65
C ARG A 883 0.19 -42.82 -45.65
N LEU A 884 1.10 -43.72 -45.29
CA LEU A 884 2.35 -43.97 -46.02
C LEU A 884 2.13 -44.46 -47.46
N ARG A 885 1.10 -45.29 -47.69
CA ARG A 885 0.76 -45.78 -49.03
C ARG A 885 0.34 -44.62 -49.96
N ASP A 886 -0.56 -43.76 -49.48
CA ASP A 886 -1.05 -42.62 -50.26
C ASP A 886 0.05 -41.59 -50.50
N ALA A 887 0.94 -41.38 -49.52
CA ALA A 887 2.10 -40.50 -49.65
C ALA A 887 3.09 -41.04 -50.70
N GLN A 888 3.36 -42.35 -50.70
CA GLN A 888 4.22 -42.99 -51.69
C GLN A 888 3.62 -42.92 -53.09
N GLU A 889 2.34 -43.27 -53.26
CA GLU A 889 1.65 -43.20 -54.56
C GLU A 889 1.61 -41.78 -55.11
N PHE A 890 1.39 -40.78 -54.25
CA PHE A 890 1.42 -39.37 -54.61
C PHE A 890 2.84 -38.92 -55.01
N GLY A 891 3.86 -39.31 -54.25
CA GLY A 891 5.27 -39.05 -54.59
C GLY A 891 5.69 -39.67 -55.93
N ASP A 892 5.29 -40.91 -56.19
CA ASP A 892 5.53 -41.62 -57.45
C ASP A 892 4.77 -41.00 -58.63
N HIS A 893 3.62 -40.39 -58.38
CA HIS A 893 2.88 -39.64 -59.40
C HIS A 893 3.58 -38.32 -59.74
N MET A 894 4.02 -37.57 -58.72
CA MET A 894 4.75 -36.31 -58.89
C MET A 894 6.08 -36.51 -59.61
N SER A 895 6.83 -37.56 -59.27
CA SER A 895 8.09 -37.89 -59.94
C SER A 895 7.90 -38.22 -61.43
N ARG A 896 6.85 -38.99 -61.77
CA ARG A 896 6.48 -39.28 -63.16
C ARG A 896 6.12 -38.02 -63.95
N LEU A 897 5.43 -37.05 -63.34
CA LEU A 897 5.09 -35.77 -63.98
C LEU A 897 6.33 -34.92 -64.25
N ILE A 898 7.30 -34.88 -63.33
CA ILE A 898 8.56 -34.16 -63.50
C ILE A 898 9.41 -34.81 -64.61
N LEU A 899 9.50 -36.14 -64.63
CA LEU A 899 10.23 -36.90 -65.65
C LEU A 899 9.60 -36.77 -67.05
N ARG A 900 8.27 -36.58 -67.15
CA ARG A 900 7.58 -36.28 -68.42
C ARG A 900 7.83 -34.86 -68.94
N LYS A 901 8.01 -33.85 -68.07
CA LYS A 901 8.33 -32.46 -68.47
C LYS A 901 9.75 -32.29 -69.00
N GLY A 902 10.69 -33.15 -68.62
CA GLY A 902 12.09 -33.12 -69.07
C GLY A 902 12.34 -33.69 -70.48
N ARG A 903 11.32 -34.23 -71.15
CA ARG A 903 11.36 -34.67 -72.54
C ARG A 903 10.23 -33.98 -73.30
N THR A 904 10.53 -33.11 -74.25
CA THR A 904 9.54 -32.57 -75.20
C THR A 904 10.05 -32.65 -76.63
N PRO A 905 9.20 -32.58 -77.67
CA PRO A 905 7.72 -32.54 -77.67
C PRO A 905 7.05 -33.62 -78.55
N GLU A 906 5.81 -34.00 -78.25
CA GLU A 906 4.69 -34.05 -79.23
C GLU A 906 3.35 -34.32 -78.50
N GLU A 907 2.39 -33.41 -78.73
CA GLU A 907 0.98 -33.32 -78.29
C GLU A 907 0.60 -33.22 -76.78
N PRO A 908 -0.45 -32.43 -76.44
CA PRO A 908 -0.83 -32.12 -75.07
C PRO A 908 -1.72 -33.23 -74.48
N PRO A 909 -1.47 -33.74 -73.26
CA PRO A 909 -2.48 -34.52 -72.56
C PRO A 909 -3.40 -33.57 -71.78
N GLU A 910 -4.70 -33.63 -72.08
CA GLU A 910 -5.76 -33.12 -71.21
C GLU A 910 -5.55 -33.65 -69.77
N LEU A 911 -5.52 -32.73 -68.80
CA LEU A 911 -5.63 -33.07 -67.37
C LEU A 911 -7.08 -33.50 -67.07
N ARG A 912 -7.43 -34.76 -67.34
CA ARG A 912 -8.59 -35.41 -66.73
C ARG A 912 -8.14 -36.19 -65.50
N LEU A 913 -8.30 -35.60 -64.32
CA LEU A 913 -8.38 -36.35 -63.07
C LEU A 913 -9.65 -37.20 -63.13
N VAL A 914 -9.50 -38.48 -63.48
CA VAL A 914 -10.58 -39.47 -63.33
C VAL A 914 -10.85 -39.64 -61.82
N PRO A 915 -12.11 -39.52 -61.34
CA PRO A 915 -12.43 -39.77 -59.95
C PRO A 915 -12.15 -41.25 -59.62
N LEU A 916 -11.27 -41.52 -58.66
CA LEU A 916 -11.17 -42.86 -58.06
C LEU A 916 -12.50 -43.16 -57.35
N PRO A 917 -13.06 -44.38 -57.51
CA PRO A 917 -14.41 -44.70 -57.06
C PRO A 917 -14.51 -44.71 -55.53
N LEU A 918 -15.57 -44.09 -55.02
CA LEU A 918 -16.07 -44.28 -53.66
C LEU A 918 -16.44 -45.77 -53.48
N VAL A 919 -15.52 -46.55 -52.91
CA VAL A 919 -15.89 -47.86 -52.35
C VAL A 919 -16.62 -47.59 -51.05
N ALA A 920 -17.94 -47.68 -51.11
CA ALA A 920 -18.79 -47.85 -49.96
C ALA A 920 -18.68 -49.31 -49.48
N SER A 921 -18.14 -49.49 -48.28
CA SER A 921 -18.35 -50.65 -47.41
C SER A 921 -18.19 -50.09 -45.99
N GLY A 922 -19.22 -50.03 -45.15
CA GLY A 922 -20.05 -51.17 -44.76
C GLY A 922 -19.67 -51.48 -43.31
N SER A 923 -20.62 -51.24 -42.41
CA SER A 923 -20.62 -51.59 -40.99
C SER A 923 -19.89 -52.88 -40.61
N SER A 924 -19.07 -52.86 -39.55
CA SER A 924 -19.25 -53.69 -38.33
C SER A 924 -17.99 -53.70 -37.44
N GLN A 925 -18.25 -53.54 -36.14
CA GLN A 925 -17.42 -53.70 -34.93
C GLN A 925 -16.28 -52.72 -34.66
#